data_AF-A0A6L2PZC7-F1
#
_entry.id   AF-A0A6L2PZC7-F1
#
_cell.length_a   1.000
_cell.length_b   1.000
_cell.length_c   1.000
_cell.angle_alpha   90.00
_cell.angle_beta   90.00
_cell.angle_gamma   90.00
#
_symmetry.space_group_name_H-M   'P 1'
#
loop_
_entity.id
_entity.type
_entity.pdbx_description
1 polymer ?
#
loop_
_entity_poly.entity_id
_entity_poly.type
_entity_poly.pdbx_seq_one_letter_code
_entity_poly.pdbx_strand_id
1 'polypeptide(L)'
;MTPQFGSVDGRKGQTGAYKDKSKPGDIRSSNINAAKAVADAIRTSLGPRGMDKMIQTGNGEVTITNDGATILKQISVTHPAAKMLVELSKAQDIEAGDGTTSVVVVAGSLLEAAEKLLQRGIHPTIISDAFQHAAVKSVEILAGMSRPIELADKESLIKIASTALSSKVVSQQSSLLAPLAVEAVLKVIDPARDRNVDLKDIRVIKKLGGTIEDTELVDGLVFTQKSANVSGPRRVEKAKIGLIQFCISPPKTDMDHNVIVSDYAAMDRVLKEERAYILNIVKQIKKSGCNVLLIQKSILRDALSDLAIHFLDKVKVMVVKDIEREDIEFITKTLGCRPIASLDHFLPEHLANAELVEEVQTGSSKFVKVTGIQNPGRTVTVLLRGSNKLVLEEADRSLHDALCVVRCLVKQRALIAGGGAPETELGLKLAQYAQTITGVDAYCFRAFANALEVIPSTLAENAGLNPIATVTELRNRHAQGDITAGINVRKGAITNILEENVVQPLLVSTSAITLASETVRSILKIDDISCPVSVKSDDWVVGGVEDRQTSACEFLVQVKSEIMPDIVEYLRDPHLVARIQKYYGVEVVCPLNSSNGNVERSLLHRDGVVQLKARPEKKPVIGISSHYSSSKSKCILNGKEPNGWVSAEPEEDETLSSESEPESKGYVINNWGWYYLFVLGTALGDEIFYASFIPFWFWNIDGAVGRRVVLVWTVIMYIGQGIKDIVRWPRPSCPPAVRLQKKWALEYGMPSTHAMVGVSIPLSVILYTMNRYQYSVILGILFAIGWCSVICLSRLYLGMHSVLDIVVGIVLALALMVPVVPLVDALDHYLLTSHWSPAILLTVAICLVVFYPSSDRWTPTRVTEVSHLISMPVECSPTAVRAMLSLSPVYSSASQLVLSAETFVFLNHCAHAGVVAISEKKNT
;
A
#
# COMPACT_ATOMS: atom_id res chain seq x y z
N MET A 1 -7.18 29.44 66.24
CA MET A 1 -8.41 30.25 66.23
C MET A 1 -9.23 29.82 65.03
N THR A 2 -10.39 29.21 65.27
CA THR A 2 -11.43 29.06 64.25
C THR A 2 -11.92 30.44 63.81
N PRO A 3 -12.43 30.55 62.57
CA PRO A 3 -13.67 31.28 62.42
C PRO A 3 -14.71 30.56 61.56
N GLN A 4 -15.95 30.95 61.84
CA GLN A 4 -17.22 30.35 61.48
C GLN A 4 -17.69 30.64 60.05
N PHE A 5 -18.68 29.83 59.66
CA PHE A 5 -19.59 29.94 58.53
C PHE A 5 -20.22 31.33 58.32
N GLY A 6 -20.36 31.69 57.04
CA GLY A 6 -21.39 32.60 56.53
C GLY A 6 -21.83 32.13 55.13
N SER A 7 -23.08 31.73 54.99
CA SER A 7 -23.74 31.44 53.70
C SER A 7 -24.44 32.69 53.16
N VAL A 8 -24.53 32.82 51.83
CA VAL A 8 -25.75 33.08 51.03
C VAL A 8 -25.40 33.59 49.61
N ASP A 9 -25.91 32.82 48.64
CA ASP A 9 -26.36 33.10 47.26
C ASP A 9 -25.47 33.69 46.15
N GLY A 10 -25.61 33.05 44.96
CA GLY A 10 -25.61 33.80 43.71
C GLY A 10 -24.88 33.18 42.50
N ARG A 11 -25.34 32.02 42.03
CA ARG A 11 -25.19 31.45 40.67
C ARG A 11 -24.29 32.22 39.67
N LYS A 12 -23.08 31.71 39.46
CA LYS A 12 -22.45 31.59 38.13
C LYS A 12 -21.91 30.17 38.01
N GLY A 13 -22.72 29.29 37.41
CA GLY A 13 -22.29 27.94 37.07
C GLY A 13 -21.14 28.03 36.08
N GLN A 14 -19.93 27.80 36.58
CA GLN A 14 -18.76 27.55 35.77
C GLN A 14 -19.08 26.36 34.87
N THR A 15 -19.03 26.57 33.56
CA THR A 15 -18.82 25.52 32.58
C THR A 15 -17.43 24.94 32.80
N GLY A 16 -17.31 24.07 33.80
CA GLY A 16 -16.14 23.24 34.05
C GLY A 16 -16.06 22.10 33.04
N ALA A 17 -15.99 22.42 31.75
CA ALA A 17 -15.33 21.53 30.82
C ALA A 17 -13.85 21.62 31.17
N TYR A 18 -13.27 20.52 31.63
CA TYR A 18 -11.83 20.37 31.77
C TYR A 18 -11.21 20.56 30.37
N LYS A 19 -10.82 21.79 30.02
CA LYS A 19 -9.98 22.07 28.85
C LYS A 19 -8.59 21.55 29.21
N ASP A 20 -8.24 20.36 28.73
CA ASP A 20 -6.86 19.87 28.76
C ASP A 20 -5.98 20.83 27.94
N LYS A 21 -5.37 21.82 28.61
CA LYS A 21 -4.39 22.73 28.00
C LYS A 21 -3.07 22.02 27.66
N SER A 22 -2.88 20.76 28.06
CA SER A 22 -1.67 19.95 27.81
C SER A 22 -1.64 19.34 26.40
N LYS A 23 -2.79 19.05 25.79
CA LYS A 23 -2.88 18.35 24.48
C LYS A 23 -2.01 18.97 23.37
N PRO A 24 -2.00 20.30 23.14
CA PRO A 24 -1.16 20.89 22.11
C PRO A 24 0.34 20.85 22.42
N GLY A 25 0.70 20.82 23.70
CA GLY A 25 2.09 20.63 24.13
C GLY A 25 2.58 19.22 23.77
N ASP A 26 1.78 18.22 24.12
CA ASP A 26 2.09 16.80 23.93
C ASP A 26 2.14 16.41 22.45
N ILE A 27 1.28 17.00 21.61
CA ILE A 27 1.29 16.75 20.17
C ILE A 27 2.55 17.32 19.52
N ARG A 28 2.98 18.52 19.92
CA ARG A 28 4.22 19.11 19.40
C ARG A 28 5.46 18.33 19.80
N SER A 29 5.55 17.88 21.06
CA SER A 29 6.66 17.03 21.49
C SER A 29 6.64 15.68 20.78
N SER A 30 5.47 15.07 20.57
CA SER A 30 5.31 13.85 19.75
C SER A 30 5.83 14.05 18.32
N ASN A 31 5.42 15.14 17.66
CA ASN A 31 5.85 15.46 16.30
C ASN A 31 7.37 15.64 16.21
N ILE A 32 7.96 16.39 17.15
CA ILE A 32 9.40 16.64 17.22
C ILE A 32 10.16 15.32 17.43
N ASN A 33 9.71 14.48 18.37
CA ASN A 33 10.36 13.21 18.68
C ASN A 33 10.33 12.24 17.48
N ALA A 34 9.19 12.14 16.79
CA ALA A 34 9.06 11.31 15.60
C ALA A 34 9.97 11.79 14.46
N ALA A 35 10.00 13.10 14.22
CA ALA A 35 10.86 13.70 13.20
C ALA A 35 12.36 13.55 13.54
N LYS A 36 12.74 13.75 14.81
CA LYS A 36 14.11 13.56 15.30
C LYS A 36 14.58 12.12 15.12
N ALA A 37 13.74 11.13 15.45
CA ALA A 37 14.08 9.72 15.29
C ALA A 37 14.41 9.36 13.83
N VAL A 38 13.68 9.94 12.86
CA VAL A 38 13.98 9.77 11.43
C VAL A 38 15.27 10.46 11.03
N ALA A 39 15.52 11.68 11.52
CA ALA A 39 16.77 12.39 11.25
C ALA A 39 17.99 11.63 11.80
N ASP A 40 17.89 11.07 13.01
CA ASP A 40 18.96 10.28 13.64
C ASP A 40 19.26 8.98 12.86
N ALA A 41 18.25 8.32 12.27
CA ALA A 41 18.44 7.13 11.45
C ALA A 41 19.30 7.44 10.19
N ILE A 42 19.07 8.59 9.57
CA ILE A 42 19.74 9.01 8.33
C ILE A 42 21.10 9.66 8.60
N ARG A 43 21.29 10.25 9.79
CA ARG A 43 22.52 10.96 10.21
C ARG A 43 23.80 10.15 9.97
N THR A 44 23.72 8.83 10.16
CA THR A 44 24.83 7.90 9.95
C THR A 44 25.26 7.70 8.50
N SER A 45 24.48 8.18 7.53
CA SER A 45 24.79 8.15 6.09
C SER A 45 25.40 9.48 5.61
N LEU A 46 25.50 10.51 6.46
CA LEU A 46 26.02 11.81 6.05
C LEU A 46 27.55 11.81 5.87
N GLY A 47 28.01 12.34 4.73
CA GLY A 47 29.43 12.59 4.45
C GLY A 47 30.16 11.44 3.75
N PRO A 48 31.45 11.60 3.41
CA PRO A 48 32.21 10.63 2.61
C PRO A 48 32.55 9.33 3.34
N ARG A 49 32.39 9.30 4.67
CA ARG A 49 32.48 8.10 5.50
C ARG A 49 31.12 7.66 6.05
N GLY A 50 30.03 8.17 5.45
CA GLY A 50 28.69 7.73 5.76
C GLY A 50 28.50 6.25 5.40
N MET A 51 27.70 5.55 6.19
CA MET A 51 27.41 4.13 5.96
C MET A 51 26.17 3.98 5.08
N ASP A 52 26.27 3.10 4.08
CA ASP A 52 25.15 2.74 3.22
C ASP A 52 24.08 1.97 4.01
N LYS A 53 22.82 2.13 3.60
CA LYS A 53 21.67 1.43 4.17
C LYS A 53 21.20 0.37 3.19
N MET A 54 21.03 -0.84 3.70
CA MET A 54 20.35 -1.92 3.00
C MET A 54 18.89 -1.93 3.43
N ILE A 55 17.99 -1.73 2.48
CA ILE A 55 16.54 -1.73 2.70
C ILE A 55 15.96 -2.89 1.91
N GLN A 56 15.19 -3.73 2.60
CA GLN A 56 14.43 -4.80 1.98
C GLN A 56 12.96 -4.42 1.98
N THR A 57 12.37 -4.33 0.80
CA THR A 57 10.93 -4.09 0.64
C THR A 57 10.14 -5.37 0.95
N GLY A 58 8.83 -5.25 1.19
CA GLY A 58 7.95 -6.41 1.43
C GLY A 58 7.97 -7.43 0.28
N ASN A 59 8.29 -6.97 -0.93
CA ASN A 59 8.40 -7.80 -2.15
C ASN A 59 9.71 -8.61 -2.19
N GLY A 60 10.59 -8.45 -1.20
CA GLY A 60 11.91 -9.08 -1.16
C GLY A 60 12.97 -8.39 -2.01
N GLU A 61 12.65 -7.28 -2.70
CA GLU A 61 13.64 -6.49 -3.42
C GLU A 61 14.54 -5.74 -2.42
N VAL A 62 15.84 -5.93 -2.57
CA VAL A 62 16.86 -5.31 -1.75
C VAL A 62 17.41 -4.10 -2.50
N THR A 63 17.47 -2.95 -1.84
CA THR A 63 18.17 -1.76 -2.35
C THR A 63 19.26 -1.39 -1.37
N ILE A 64 20.44 -1.08 -1.89
CA ILE A 64 21.57 -0.56 -1.10
C ILE A 64 21.78 0.88 -1.56
N THR A 65 21.76 1.82 -0.62
CA THR A 65 21.87 3.25 -0.95
C THR A 65 22.47 4.06 0.19
N ASN A 66 23.22 5.10 -0.19
CA ASN A 66 23.65 6.17 0.72
C ASN A 66 22.70 7.38 0.68
N ASP A 67 22.00 7.59 -0.44
CA ASP A 67 21.16 8.76 -0.65
C ASP A 67 19.96 8.79 0.31
N GLY A 68 19.85 9.90 1.06
CA GLY A 68 18.81 10.12 2.05
C GLY A 68 17.39 10.16 1.46
N ALA A 69 17.22 10.68 0.25
CA ALA A 69 15.90 10.74 -0.40
C ALA A 69 15.42 9.33 -0.77
N THR A 70 16.30 8.50 -1.33
CA THR A 70 15.98 7.10 -1.65
C THR A 70 15.70 6.28 -0.39
N ILE A 71 16.50 6.46 0.68
CA ILE A 71 16.28 5.81 1.97
C ILE A 71 14.87 6.14 2.50
N LEU A 72 14.52 7.42 2.51
CA LEU A 72 13.22 7.88 3.03
C LEU A 72 12.03 7.50 2.16
N LYS A 73 12.20 7.40 0.83
CA LYS A 73 11.15 6.93 -0.09
C LYS A 73 10.84 5.44 0.12
N GLN A 74 11.83 4.64 0.51
CA GLN A 74 11.67 3.19 0.70
C GLN A 74 11.26 2.80 2.12
N ILE A 75 11.56 3.62 3.13
CA ILE A 75 11.10 3.38 4.51
C ILE A 75 9.61 3.71 4.61
N SER A 76 8.80 2.76 5.09
CA SER A 76 7.38 2.97 5.38
C SER A 76 7.18 3.77 6.67
N VAL A 77 7.14 5.09 6.54
CA VAL A 77 6.90 6.00 7.67
C VAL A 77 5.40 6.18 7.92
N THR A 78 4.93 5.78 9.10
CA THR A 78 3.50 5.90 9.49
C THR A 78 3.16 7.27 10.07
N HIS A 79 4.07 7.90 10.81
CA HIS A 79 3.79 9.15 11.52
C HIS A 79 3.76 10.35 10.54
N PRO A 80 2.70 11.19 10.53
CA PRO A 80 2.56 12.29 9.57
C PRO A 80 3.71 13.30 9.58
N ALA A 81 4.17 13.73 10.76
CA ALA A 81 5.29 14.67 10.86
C ALA A 81 6.61 14.11 10.29
N ALA A 82 6.78 12.79 10.33
CA ALA A 82 7.95 12.14 9.77
C ALA A 82 7.81 11.98 8.23
N LYS A 83 6.59 11.80 7.72
CA LYS A 83 6.30 11.86 6.27
C LYS A 83 6.63 13.25 5.68
N MET A 84 6.44 14.33 6.43
CA MET A 84 6.88 15.67 6.00
C MET A 84 8.40 15.74 5.75
N LEU A 85 9.23 15.00 6.50
CA LEU A 85 10.67 14.93 6.24
C LEU A 85 11.01 14.16 4.95
N VAL A 86 10.20 13.16 4.59
CA VAL A 86 10.32 12.45 3.30
C VAL A 86 10.05 13.42 2.14
N GLU A 87 9.00 14.23 2.27
CA GLU A 87 8.66 15.25 1.27
C GLU A 87 9.72 16.35 1.19
N LEU A 88 10.28 16.78 2.32
CA LEU A 88 11.40 17.72 2.38
C LEU A 88 12.63 17.20 1.62
N SER A 89 13.02 15.94 1.86
CA SER A 89 14.15 15.32 1.17
C SER A 89 13.89 15.21 -0.34
N LYS A 90 12.65 14.87 -0.74
CA LYS A 90 12.23 14.83 -2.15
C LYS A 90 12.23 16.22 -2.81
N ALA A 91 11.85 17.28 -2.09
CA ALA A 91 11.90 18.64 -2.62
C ALA A 91 13.34 19.08 -2.90
N GLN A 92 14.26 18.79 -1.96
CA GLN A 92 15.69 19.05 -2.11
C GLN A 92 16.29 18.29 -3.30
N ASP A 93 15.90 17.03 -3.47
CA ASP A 93 16.31 16.15 -4.59
C ASP A 93 15.91 16.76 -5.96
N ILE A 94 14.71 17.32 -6.06
CA ILE A 94 14.23 17.94 -7.31
C ILE A 94 14.92 19.27 -7.59
N GLU A 95 15.06 20.14 -6.58
CA GLU A 95 15.56 21.51 -6.75
C GLU A 95 17.07 21.54 -7.00
N ALA A 96 17.82 20.94 -6.06
CA ALA A 96 19.26 20.89 -6.05
C ALA A 96 19.76 19.52 -6.55
N GLY A 97 19.20 18.43 -6.02
CA GLY A 97 19.63 17.04 -6.31
C GLY A 97 20.94 16.64 -5.64
N ASP A 98 21.33 17.40 -4.62
CA ASP A 98 22.35 17.03 -3.64
C ASP A 98 21.93 17.60 -2.28
N GLY A 99 22.51 17.09 -1.18
CA GLY A 99 22.20 17.52 0.18
C GLY A 99 20.85 17.00 0.71
N THR A 100 20.29 15.95 0.10
CA THR A 100 19.05 15.26 0.53
C THR A 100 19.13 14.73 1.97
N THR A 101 20.32 14.31 2.38
CA THR A 101 20.67 13.86 3.73
C THR A 101 20.79 15.05 4.69
N SER A 102 21.53 16.07 4.26
CA SER A 102 21.84 17.26 5.08
C SER A 102 20.58 18.03 5.47
N VAL A 103 19.63 18.20 4.54
CA VAL A 103 18.39 18.95 4.79
C VAL A 103 17.56 18.32 5.90
N VAL A 104 17.51 16.98 5.97
CA VAL A 104 16.75 16.26 7.00
C VAL A 104 17.44 16.34 8.36
N VAL A 105 18.78 16.24 8.39
CA VAL A 105 19.58 16.36 9.63
C VAL A 105 19.47 17.78 10.20
N VAL A 106 19.54 18.82 9.36
CA VAL A 106 19.36 20.22 9.79
C VAL A 106 17.93 20.43 10.32
N ALA A 107 16.90 19.92 9.64
CA ALA A 107 15.52 20.01 10.12
C ALA A 107 15.34 19.32 11.49
N GLY A 108 15.92 18.13 11.68
CA GLY A 108 15.90 17.43 12.96
C GLY A 108 16.57 18.22 14.09
N SER A 109 17.74 18.83 13.83
CA SER A 109 18.43 19.66 14.81
C SER A 109 17.69 20.96 15.13
N LEU A 110 17.06 21.60 14.13
CA LEU A 110 16.23 22.78 14.33
C LEU A 110 14.99 22.46 15.20
N LEU A 111 14.38 21.28 15.03
CA LEU A 111 13.28 20.83 15.89
C LEU A 111 13.74 20.58 17.32
N GLU A 112 14.92 19.99 17.53
CA GLU A 112 15.51 19.83 18.87
C GLU A 112 15.83 21.17 19.53
N ALA A 113 16.33 22.14 18.75
CA ALA A 113 16.55 23.50 19.22
C ALA A 113 15.21 24.18 19.60
N ALA A 114 14.16 23.98 18.81
CA ALA A 114 12.82 24.49 19.10
C ALA A 114 12.23 23.85 20.37
N GLU A 115 12.43 22.56 20.60
CA GLU A 115 11.99 21.87 21.82
C GLU A 115 12.58 22.52 23.08
N LYS A 116 13.88 22.82 23.08
CA LYS A 116 14.57 23.52 24.19
C LYS A 116 13.99 24.91 24.45
N LEU A 117 13.51 25.60 23.41
CA LEU A 117 12.87 26.91 23.54
C LEU A 117 11.42 26.80 24.04
N LEU A 118 10.68 25.76 23.60
CA LEU A 118 9.33 25.46 24.08
C LEU A 118 9.33 25.10 25.58
N GLN A 119 10.32 24.34 26.04
CA GLN A 119 10.51 24.03 27.47
C GLN A 119 10.76 25.28 28.32
N ARG A 120 11.33 26.34 27.74
CA ARG A 120 11.51 27.65 28.40
C ARG A 120 10.24 28.50 28.40
N GLY A 121 9.16 28.04 27.78
CA GLY A 121 7.87 28.73 27.73
C GLY A 121 7.72 29.74 26.60
N ILE A 122 8.58 29.71 25.58
CA ILE A 122 8.45 30.59 24.40
C ILE A 122 7.32 30.08 23.49
N HIS A 123 6.47 30.99 23.02
CA HIS A 123 5.36 30.61 22.14
C HIS A 123 5.86 30.13 20.77
N PRO A 124 5.36 28.99 20.22
CA PRO A 124 5.86 28.42 18.97
C PRO A 124 5.76 29.33 17.76
N THR A 125 4.74 30.21 17.68
CA THR A 125 4.64 31.19 16.58
C THR A 125 5.85 32.11 16.53
N ILE A 126 6.32 32.59 17.69
CA ILE A 126 7.49 33.47 17.81
C ILE A 126 8.75 32.72 17.34
N ILE A 127 8.92 31.46 17.77
CA ILE A 127 10.02 30.60 17.32
C ILE A 127 9.96 30.44 15.79
N SER A 128 8.78 30.19 15.26
CA SER A 128 8.57 29.93 13.84
C SER A 128 8.88 31.14 12.95
N ASP A 129 8.54 32.35 13.40
CA ASP A 129 8.82 33.58 12.67
C ASP A 129 10.30 34.00 12.85
N ALA A 130 10.88 33.82 14.03
CA ALA A 130 12.30 34.07 14.27
C ALA A 130 13.20 33.14 13.43
N PHE A 131 12.84 31.86 13.28
CA PHE A 131 13.57 30.92 12.43
C PHE A 131 13.48 31.29 10.94
N GLN A 132 12.36 31.83 10.48
CA GLN A 132 12.24 32.34 9.12
C GLN A 132 13.19 33.53 8.89
N HIS A 133 13.23 34.48 9.84
CA HIS A 133 14.14 35.63 9.75
C HIS A 133 15.62 35.18 9.79
N ALA A 134 15.94 34.19 10.63
CA ALA A 134 17.27 33.60 10.68
C ALA A 134 17.66 32.92 9.36
N ALA A 135 16.73 32.20 8.72
CA ALA A 135 16.96 31.57 7.42
C ALA A 135 17.25 32.58 6.31
N VAL A 136 16.45 33.66 6.21
CA VAL A 136 16.70 34.74 5.23
C VAL A 136 18.08 35.36 5.46
N LYS A 137 18.44 35.64 6.71
CA LYS A 137 19.76 36.19 7.03
C LYS A 137 20.89 35.22 6.71
N SER A 138 20.67 33.93 6.89
CA SER A 138 21.65 32.88 6.56
C SER A 138 21.92 32.84 5.06
N VAL A 139 20.89 32.96 4.22
CA VAL A 139 21.05 33.00 2.76
C VAL A 139 21.88 34.22 2.32
N GLU A 140 21.68 35.38 2.94
CA GLU A 140 22.52 36.57 2.67
C GLU A 140 24.00 36.33 3.01
N ILE A 141 24.27 35.67 4.13
CA ILE A 141 25.65 35.35 4.56
C ILE A 141 26.28 34.34 3.60
N LEU A 142 25.56 33.29 3.22
CA LEU A 142 26.00 32.30 2.24
C LEU A 142 26.35 32.96 0.89
N ALA A 143 25.51 33.88 0.41
CA ALA A 143 25.77 34.61 -0.82
C ALA A 143 27.05 35.47 -0.72
N GLY A 144 27.28 36.11 0.42
CA GLY A 144 28.50 36.90 0.68
C GLY A 144 29.79 36.07 0.77
N MET A 145 29.70 34.79 1.14
CA MET A 145 30.85 33.87 1.18
C MET A 145 31.16 33.23 -0.18
N SER A 146 30.24 33.32 -1.13
CA SER A 146 30.32 32.58 -2.37
C SER A 146 31.31 33.16 -3.38
N ARG A 147 31.93 32.29 -4.18
CA ARG A 147 32.81 32.65 -5.29
C ARG A 147 32.10 32.38 -6.63
N PRO A 148 32.02 33.36 -7.54
CA PRO A 148 31.41 33.14 -8.84
C PRO A 148 32.28 32.24 -9.73
N ILE A 149 31.63 31.45 -10.60
CA ILE A 149 32.30 30.55 -11.57
C ILE A 149 31.78 30.77 -12.99
N GLU A 150 32.66 30.56 -13.97
CA GLU A 150 32.31 30.55 -15.39
C GLU A 150 32.11 29.13 -15.91
N LEU A 151 31.12 28.93 -16.79
CA LEU A 151 30.79 27.60 -17.35
C LEU A 151 31.86 27.06 -18.32
N ALA A 152 32.75 27.93 -18.81
CA ALA A 152 33.86 27.53 -19.68
C ALA A 152 34.92 26.70 -18.93
N ASP A 153 35.01 26.84 -17.61
CA ASP A 153 35.97 26.12 -16.78
C ASP A 153 35.50 24.69 -16.49
N LYS A 154 35.79 23.79 -17.42
CA LYS A 154 35.47 22.38 -17.30
C LYS A 154 36.16 21.71 -16.11
N GLU A 155 37.38 22.13 -15.76
CA GLU A 155 38.14 21.49 -14.68
C GLU A 155 37.47 21.72 -13.32
N SER A 156 37.00 22.93 -13.07
CA SER A 156 36.26 23.23 -11.85
C SER A 156 34.93 22.47 -11.79
N LEU A 157 34.20 22.33 -12.90
CA LEU A 157 32.97 21.52 -12.97
C LEU A 157 33.23 20.05 -12.66
N ILE A 158 34.31 19.48 -13.20
CA ILE A 158 34.71 18.08 -12.95
C ILE A 158 35.06 17.87 -11.47
N LYS A 159 35.76 18.82 -10.84
CA LYS A 159 36.09 18.74 -9.41
C LYS A 159 34.85 18.74 -8.52
N ILE A 160 33.84 19.55 -8.86
CA ILE A 160 32.58 19.61 -8.11
C ILE A 160 31.79 18.30 -8.29
N ALA A 161 31.67 17.80 -9.52
CA ALA A 161 31.02 16.51 -9.80
C ALA A 161 31.74 15.35 -9.10
N SER A 162 33.07 15.35 -9.08
CA SER A 162 33.88 14.36 -8.36
C SER A 162 33.63 14.40 -6.84
N THR A 163 33.45 15.59 -6.27
CA THR A 163 33.15 15.77 -4.84
C THR A 163 31.81 15.10 -4.48
N ALA A 164 30.77 15.30 -5.28
CA ALA A 164 29.44 14.72 -5.06
C ALA A 164 29.41 13.18 -5.18
N LEU A 165 30.30 12.59 -5.99
CA LEU A 165 30.41 11.14 -6.16
C LEU A 165 31.25 10.46 -5.07
N SER A 166 32.04 11.24 -4.32
CA SER A 166 33.07 10.68 -3.42
C SER A 166 32.53 9.91 -2.21
N SER A 167 31.29 10.16 -1.79
CA SER A 167 30.63 9.44 -0.69
C SER A 167 29.93 8.15 -1.10
N LYS A 168 29.86 7.84 -2.39
CA LYS A 168 29.03 6.75 -2.92
C LYS A 168 29.84 5.50 -3.25
N VAL A 169 29.14 4.40 -3.50
CA VAL A 169 29.74 3.13 -3.92
C VAL A 169 30.60 3.30 -5.19
N VAL A 170 30.21 4.21 -6.09
CA VAL A 170 30.95 4.51 -7.34
C VAL A 170 32.11 5.49 -7.16
N SER A 171 32.51 5.81 -5.93
CA SER A 171 33.60 6.75 -5.64
C SER A 171 34.93 6.37 -6.32
N GLN A 172 35.20 5.07 -6.49
CA GLN A 172 36.39 4.57 -7.18
C GLN A 172 36.41 4.94 -8.68
N GLN A 173 35.24 4.97 -9.33
CA GLN A 173 35.07 5.33 -10.74
C GLN A 173 34.69 6.81 -10.95
N SER A 174 34.86 7.66 -9.93
CA SER A 174 34.53 9.09 -10.02
C SER A 174 35.31 9.83 -11.11
N SER A 175 36.54 9.38 -11.44
CA SER A 175 37.36 9.93 -12.51
C SER A 175 36.74 9.78 -13.90
N LEU A 176 35.92 8.73 -14.13
CA LEU A 176 35.21 8.49 -15.38
C LEU A 176 33.83 9.14 -15.38
N LEU A 177 33.05 8.96 -14.30
CA LEU A 177 31.66 9.43 -14.25
C LEU A 177 31.54 10.96 -14.16
N ALA A 178 32.48 11.64 -13.48
CA ALA A 178 32.47 13.10 -13.36
C ALA A 178 32.58 13.83 -14.71
N PRO A 179 33.58 13.54 -15.58
CA PRO A 179 33.65 14.18 -16.88
C PRO A 179 32.46 13.82 -17.78
N LEU A 180 31.95 12.57 -17.73
CA LEU A 180 30.76 12.17 -18.49
C LEU A 180 29.53 13.01 -18.12
N ALA A 181 29.30 13.25 -16.83
CA ALA A 181 28.18 14.08 -16.36
C ALA A 181 28.33 15.55 -16.81
N VAL A 182 29.54 16.10 -16.73
CA VAL A 182 29.82 17.48 -17.16
C VAL A 182 29.63 17.63 -18.68
N GLU A 183 30.16 16.70 -19.48
CA GLU A 183 29.99 16.72 -20.93
C GLU A 183 28.54 16.56 -21.36
N ALA A 184 27.79 15.68 -20.69
CA ALA A 184 26.37 15.48 -20.94
C ALA A 184 25.57 16.77 -20.71
N VAL A 185 25.78 17.45 -19.58
CA VAL A 185 25.07 18.70 -19.27
C VAL A 185 25.49 19.82 -20.23
N LEU A 186 26.78 19.98 -20.52
CA LEU A 186 27.26 21.02 -21.45
C LEU A 186 26.68 20.88 -22.86
N LYS A 187 26.42 19.65 -23.32
CA LYS A 187 25.78 19.38 -24.63
C LYS A 187 24.29 19.77 -24.67
N VAL A 188 23.61 19.73 -23.52
CA VAL A 188 22.17 20.03 -23.40
C VAL A 188 21.91 21.53 -23.17
N ILE A 189 22.90 22.30 -22.71
CA ILE A 189 22.71 23.73 -22.42
C ILE A 189 22.29 24.52 -23.67
N ASP A 190 21.16 25.22 -23.53
CA ASP A 190 20.65 26.17 -24.51
C ASP A 190 21.32 27.54 -24.36
N PRO A 191 22.05 28.06 -25.37
CA PRO A 191 22.63 29.41 -25.30
C PRO A 191 21.55 30.51 -25.22
N ALA A 192 20.31 30.22 -25.62
CA ALA A 192 19.17 31.15 -25.53
C ALA A 192 18.47 31.13 -24.16
N ARG A 193 18.59 30.04 -23.38
CA ARG A 193 17.94 29.86 -22.07
C ARG A 193 18.93 29.27 -21.07
N ASP A 194 19.98 30.03 -20.82
CA ASP A 194 21.18 29.67 -20.03
C ASP A 194 20.93 29.40 -18.53
N ARG A 195 19.68 29.55 -18.04
CA ARG A 195 19.39 29.51 -16.60
C ARG A 195 18.79 28.20 -16.09
N ASN A 196 18.29 27.32 -16.96
CA ASN A 196 17.74 26.04 -16.52
C ASN A 196 18.03 24.95 -17.55
N VAL A 197 18.50 23.82 -17.05
CA VAL A 197 18.74 22.59 -17.83
C VAL A 197 17.65 21.60 -17.48
N ASP A 198 17.00 21.03 -18.49
CA ASP A 198 16.09 19.91 -18.29
C ASP A 198 16.90 18.61 -18.31
N LEU A 199 16.83 17.84 -17.21
CA LEU A 199 17.50 16.55 -17.12
C LEU A 199 16.78 15.47 -17.94
N LYS A 200 15.54 15.70 -18.38
CA LYS A 200 14.81 14.76 -19.24
C LYS A 200 15.46 14.58 -20.61
N ASP A 201 16.24 15.56 -21.06
CA ASP A 201 16.99 15.50 -22.31
C ASP A 201 18.30 14.70 -22.17
N ILE A 202 18.63 14.23 -20.95
CA ILE A 202 19.73 13.29 -20.67
C ILE A 202 19.12 11.94 -20.30
N ARG A 203 19.15 10.96 -21.21
CA ARG A 203 18.61 9.62 -20.95
C ARG A 203 19.74 8.72 -20.45
N VAL A 204 19.60 8.18 -19.23
CA VAL A 204 20.51 7.15 -18.71
C VAL A 204 19.90 5.78 -18.97
N ILE A 205 20.60 4.95 -19.74
CA ILE A 205 20.14 3.60 -20.09
C ILE A 205 20.96 2.57 -19.35
N LYS A 206 20.26 1.79 -18.54
CA LYS A 206 20.78 0.76 -17.68
C LYS A 206 20.90 -0.56 -18.43
N LYS A 207 22.11 -1.10 -18.54
CA LYS A 207 22.35 -2.44 -19.10
C LYS A 207 23.25 -3.30 -18.23
N LEU A 208 22.70 -4.45 -17.84
CA LEU A 208 23.45 -5.47 -17.10
C LEU A 208 24.58 -6.06 -17.95
N GLY A 209 25.71 -6.31 -17.29
CA GLY A 209 26.94 -6.88 -17.85
C GLY A 209 28.03 -5.83 -18.06
N GLY A 210 29.28 -6.28 -18.03
CA GLY A 210 30.46 -5.39 -18.04
C GLY A 210 30.78 -4.85 -16.65
N THR A 211 31.71 -3.90 -16.59
CA THR A 211 32.02 -3.11 -15.38
C THR A 211 31.46 -1.70 -15.53
N ILE A 212 31.51 -0.91 -14.45
CA ILE A 212 31.13 0.52 -14.50
C ILE A 212 32.05 1.30 -15.45
N GLU A 213 33.29 0.83 -15.64
CA GLU A 213 34.27 1.47 -16.52
C GLU A 213 33.88 1.40 -18.00
N ASP A 214 33.03 0.45 -18.38
CA ASP A 214 32.48 0.32 -19.74
C ASP A 214 31.35 1.33 -20.02
N THR A 215 31.06 2.23 -19.08
CA THR A 215 30.03 3.27 -19.23
C THR A 215 30.51 4.34 -20.21
N GLU A 216 29.71 4.61 -21.23
CA GLU A 216 30.03 5.57 -22.29
C GLU A 216 28.92 6.60 -22.51
N LEU A 217 29.32 7.82 -22.88
CA LEU A 217 28.41 8.84 -23.39
C LEU A 217 28.22 8.61 -24.89
N VAL A 218 26.99 8.33 -25.30
CA VAL A 218 26.63 8.10 -26.69
C VAL A 218 25.99 9.35 -27.27
N ASP A 219 26.61 9.89 -28.30
CA ASP A 219 26.08 10.99 -29.12
C ASP A 219 25.03 10.48 -30.09
N GLY A 220 23.90 10.04 -29.54
CA GLY A 220 22.78 9.46 -30.25
C GLY A 220 21.77 8.78 -29.32
N LEU A 221 20.99 7.86 -29.89
CA LEU A 221 19.98 7.09 -29.15
C LEU A 221 20.49 5.69 -28.86
N VAL A 222 20.16 5.20 -27.67
CA VAL A 222 20.31 3.80 -27.32
C VAL A 222 18.93 3.26 -26.97
N PHE A 223 18.64 2.03 -27.37
CA PHE A 223 17.38 1.35 -27.05
C PHE A 223 17.65 0.14 -26.18
N THR A 224 16.82 -0.07 -25.16
CA THR A 224 16.91 -1.26 -24.31
C THR A 224 16.38 -2.51 -25.02
N GLN A 225 15.52 -2.33 -26.01
CA GLN A 225 14.90 -3.41 -26.75
C GLN A 225 15.91 -4.04 -27.73
N LYS A 226 15.69 -5.33 -28.01
CA LYS A 226 16.43 -6.07 -29.06
C LYS A 226 15.78 -5.86 -30.42
N SER A 227 16.51 -6.15 -31.49
CA SER A 227 15.90 -6.20 -32.82
C SER A 227 14.88 -7.34 -32.90
N ALA A 228 13.75 -7.10 -33.55
CA ALA A 228 12.68 -8.10 -33.72
C ALA A 228 12.98 -9.11 -34.83
N ASN A 229 13.98 -8.82 -35.65
CA ASN A 229 14.30 -9.55 -36.87
C ASN A 229 14.90 -10.93 -36.57
N VAL A 230 14.51 -11.94 -37.35
CA VAL A 230 15.03 -13.32 -37.23
C VAL A 230 16.18 -13.53 -38.21
N SER A 231 15.96 -13.17 -39.48
CA SER A 231 16.96 -13.27 -40.56
C SER A 231 17.39 -11.90 -41.11
N GLY A 232 16.79 -10.81 -40.64
CA GLY A 232 17.03 -9.46 -41.12
C GLY A 232 18.39 -8.86 -40.69
N PRO A 233 18.72 -7.66 -41.22
CA PRO A 233 19.99 -7.00 -40.96
C PRO A 233 20.07 -6.50 -39.51
N ARG A 234 21.19 -6.80 -38.83
CA ARG A 234 21.51 -6.32 -37.48
C ARG A 234 22.36 -5.04 -37.45
N ARG A 235 22.87 -4.64 -38.61
CA ARG A 235 23.63 -3.41 -38.81
C ARG A 235 23.17 -2.76 -40.11
N VAL A 236 22.86 -1.47 -40.05
CA VAL A 236 22.37 -0.65 -41.16
C VAL A 236 23.20 0.62 -41.21
N GLU A 237 23.90 0.81 -42.34
CA GLU A 237 24.62 2.04 -42.65
C GLU A 237 23.71 2.99 -43.43
N LYS A 238 23.80 4.30 -43.16
CA LYS A 238 22.95 5.35 -43.72
C LYS A 238 21.46 5.00 -43.59
N ALA A 239 21.05 4.81 -42.35
CA ALA A 239 19.68 4.44 -42.00
C ALA A 239 18.72 5.62 -42.19
N LYS A 240 17.57 5.32 -42.80
CA LYS A 240 16.36 6.15 -42.72
C LYS A 240 15.45 5.56 -41.65
N ILE A 241 15.24 6.30 -40.57
CA ILE A 241 14.51 5.88 -39.38
C ILE A 241 13.09 6.44 -39.45
N GLY A 242 12.09 5.57 -39.33
CA GLY A 242 10.68 5.95 -39.19
C GLY A 242 10.15 5.56 -37.81
N LEU A 243 9.43 6.48 -37.16
CA LEU A 243 8.76 6.26 -35.88
C LEU A 243 7.25 6.08 -36.09
N ILE A 244 6.74 4.92 -35.72
CA ILE A 244 5.35 4.51 -35.96
C ILE A 244 4.61 4.32 -34.63
N GLN A 245 3.40 4.90 -34.55
CA GLN A 245 2.47 4.72 -33.43
C GLN A 245 1.40 3.67 -33.70
N PHE A 246 1.08 3.39 -34.98
CA PHE A 246 0.13 2.34 -35.35
C PHE A 246 0.75 0.94 -35.35
N CYS A 247 -0.07 -0.09 -35.18
CA CYS A 247 0.39 -1.49 -35.14
C CYS A 247 0.43 -2.10 -36.55
N ILE A 248 1.41 -2.97 -36.82
CA ILE A 248 1.48 -3.76 -38.05
C ILE A 248 0.98 -5.18 -37.75
N SER A 249 -0.34 -5.30 -37.66
CA SER A 249 -1.07 -6.54 -37.36
C SER A 249 -2.15 -6.81 -38.41
N PRO A 250 -2.74 -8.02 -38.44
CA PRO A 250 -4.01 -8.24 -39.13
C PRO A 250 -5.05 -7.20 -38.71
N PRO A 251 -6.00 -6.85 -39.59
CA PRO A 251 -7.00 -5.84 -39.31
C PRO A 251 -7.89 -6.32 -38.16
N LYS A 252 -7.80 -5.63 -37.03
CA LYS A 252 -8.72 -5.78 -35.90
C LYS A 252 -9.53 -4.49 -35.79
N THR A 253 -10.83 -4.58 -35.57
CA THR A 253 -11.64 -3.41 -35.20
C THR A 253 -11.58 -3.21 -33.69
N ASP A 254 -11.77 -1.96 -33.22
CA ASP A 254 -11.84 -1.67 -31.78
C ASP A 254 -13.12 -2.22 -31.15
N MET A 255 -14.17 -2.34 -31.96
CA MET A 255 -15.41 -3.02 -31.60
C MET A 255 -15.27 -4.53 -31.81
N ASP A 256 -16.04 -5.30 -31.05
CA ASP A 256 -16.17 -6.73 -31.23
C ASP A 256 -16.62 -7.05 -32.66
N HIS A 257 -15.84 -7.88 -33.34
CA HIS A 257 -16.12 -8.32 -34.71
C HIS A 257 -15.99 -9.84 -34.79
N ASN A 258 -16.97 -10.46 -35.43
CA ASN A 258 -16.97 -11.89 -35.71
C ASN A 258 -16.87 -12.11 -37.21
N VAL A 259 -15.81 -12.76 -37.66
CA VAL A 259 -15.66 -13.17 -39.07
C VAL A 259 -16.33 -14.52 -39.23
N ILE A 260 -17.55 -14.53 -39.78
CA ILE A 260 -18.31 -15.76 -40.03
C ILE A 260 -17.85 -16.36 -41.36
N VAL A 261 -17.23 -17.54 -41.29
CA VAL A 261 -16.77 -18.28 -42.47
C VAL A 261 -17.78 -19.36 -42.80
N SER A 262 -18.59 -19.16 -43.85
CA SER A 262 -19.62 -20.12 -44.27
C SER A 262 -19.08 -21.25 -45.15
N ASP A 263 -18.06 -20.98 -45.97
CA ASP A 263 -17.51 -21.91 -46.96
C ASP A 263 -16.04 -22.22 -46.70
N TYR A 264 -15.61 -23.46 -46.95
CA TYR A 264 -14.19 -23.85 -46.88
C TYR A 264 -13.30 -23.00 -47.81
N ALA A 265 -13.80 -22.64 -49.00
CA ALA A 265 -13.07 -21.78 -49.93
C ALA A 265 -12.96 -20.32 -49.43
N ALA A 266 -13.86 -19.87 -48.56
CA ALA A 266 -13.82 -18.54 -47.97
C ALA A 266 -12.70 -18.42 -46.93
N MET A 267 -12.38 -19.52 -46.21
CA MET A 267 -11.26 -19.56 -45.27
C MET A 267 -9.93 -19.19 -45.94
N ASP A 268 -9.64 -19.76 -47.11
CA ASP A 268 -8.43 -19.44 -47.88
C ASP A 268 -8.40 -18.00 -48.38
N ARG A 269 -9.57 -17.39 -48.66
CA ARG A 269 -9.65 -15.98 -49.06
C ARG A 269 -9.31 -15.05 -47.91
N VAL A 270 -9.87 -15.30 -46.73
CA VAL A 270 -9.58 -14.52 -45.51
C VAL A 270 -8.08 -14.54 -45.20
N LEU A 271 -7.46 -15.72 -45.21
CA LEU A 271 -6.01 -15.84 -44.98
C LEU A 271 -5.17 -15.12 -46.03
N LYS A 272 -5.62 -15.07 -47.29
CA LYS A 272 -4.94 -14.31 -48.36
C LYS A 272 -5.12 -12.81 -48.19
N GLU A 273 -6.30 -12.36 -47.77
CA GLU A 273 -6.60 -10.94 -47.53
C GLU A 273 -5.81 -10.39 -46.35
N GLU A 274 -5.73 -11.11 -45.22
CA GLU A 274 -4.88 -10.72 -44.07
C GLU A 274 -3.41 -10.59 -44.47
N ARG A 275 -2.88 -11.56 -45.23
CA ARG A 275 -1.51 -11.51 -45.76
C ARG A 275 -1.32 -10.33 -46.71
N ALA A 276 -2.29 -10.07 -47.59
CA ALA A 276 -2.24 -8.97 -48.54
C ALA A 276 -2.28 -7.61 -47.83
N TYR A 277 -3.07 -7.47 -46.76
CA TYR A 277 -3.14 -6.26 -45.95
C TYR A 277 -1.78 -5.90 -45.34
N ILE A 278 -1.15 -6.85 -44.63
CA ILE A 278 0.18 -6.64 -44.04
C ILE A 278 1.23 -6.34 -45.13
N LEU A 279 1.16 -7.05 -46.25
CA LEU A 279 2.08 -6.88 -47.37
C LEU A 279 1.93 -5.49 -48.03
N ASN A 280 0.72 -4.92 -48.07
CA ASN A 280 0.49 -3.57 -48.57
C ASN A 280 1.14 -2.50 -47.66
N ILE A 281 1.03 -2.67 -46.34
CA ILE A 281 1.71 -1.82 -45.35
C ILE A 281 3.23 -1.86 -45.57
N VAL A 282 3.80 -3.07 -45.64
CA VAL A 282 5.24 -3.26 -45.84
C VAL A 282 5.72 -2.68 -47.18
N LYS A 283 4.91 -2.81 -48.25
CA LYS A 283 5.20 -2.16 -49.54
C LYS A 283 5.24 -0.65 -49.44
N GLN A 284 4.30 -0.02 -48.74
CA GLN A 284 4.31 1.43 -48.52
C GLN A 284 5.54 1.87 -47.73
N ILE A 285 5.88 1.12 -46.66
CA ILE A 285 7.09 1.37 -45.88
C ILE A 285 8.33 1.31 -46.78
N LYS A 286 8.42 0.32 -47.66
CA LYS A 286 9.54 0.21 -48.60
C LYS A 286 9.56 1.33 -49.64
N LYS A 287 8.40 1.76 -50.14
CA LYS A 287 8.29 2.87 -51.11
C LYS A 287 8.84 4.19 -50.55
N SER A 288 8.65 4.46 -49.27
CA SER A 288 9.24 5.63 -48.60
C SER A 288 10.78 5.57 -48.49
N GLY A 289 11.37 4.38 -48.65
CA GLY A 289 12.80 4.14 -48.48
C GLY A 289 13.25 3.98 -47.03
N CYS A 290 12.32 3.69 -46.10
CA CYS A 290 12.64 3.42 -44.70
C CYS A 290 13.47 2.14 -44.54
N ASN A 291 14.55 2.21 -43.75
CA ASN A 291 15.45 1.09 -43.48
C ASN A 291 15.41 0.63 -42.02
N VAL A 292 15.05 1.51 -41.09
CA VAL A 292 14.92 1.22 -39.66
C VAL A 292 13.57 1.71 -39.18
N LEU A 293 12.84 0.86 -38.48
CA LEU A 293 11.47 1.11 -38.09
C LEU A 293 11.33 0.93 -36.57
N LEU A 294 10.87 1.99 -35.93
CA LEU A 294 10.65 2.10 -34.49
C LEU A 294 9.14 2.01 -34.24
N ILE A 295 8.68 1.01 -33.49
CA ILE A 295 7.26 0.80 -33.20
C ILE A 295 6.98 1.05 -31.72
N GLN A 296 5.99 1.89 -31.45
CA GLN A 296 5.47 2.09 -30.10
C GLN A 296 4.83 0.81 -29.55
N LYS A 297 5.03 0.54 -28.25
CA LYS A 297 4.34 -0.53 -27.54
C LYS A 297 2.83 -0.28 -27.53
N SER A 298 2.07 -1.29 -27.93
CA SER A 298 0.61 -1.30 -27.85
C SER A 298 0.18 -2.39 -26.87
N ILE A 299 -0.69 -2.04 -25.91
CA ILE A 299 -1.24 -2.96 -24.90
C ILE A 299 -2.53 -3.59 -25.41
N LEU A 300 -3.34 -2.82 -26.15
CA LEU A 300 -4.64 -3.24 -26.66
C LEU A 300 -4.54 -4.32 -27.74
N ARG A 301 -3.45 -4.29 -28.51
CA ARG A 301 -3.25 -5.13 -29.69
C ARG A 301 -1.78 -5.42 -29.92
N ASP A 302 -1.49 -6.51 -30.60
CA ASP A 302 -0.15 -6.87 -31.03
C ASP A 302 0.48 -5.77 -31.91
N ALA A 303 1.57 -5.15 -31.44
CA ALA A 303 2.24 -4.08 -32.17
C ALA A 303 2.82 -4.56 -33.52
N LEU A 304 3.30 -5.80 -33.57
CA LEU A 304 3.91 -6.41 -34.76
C LEU A 304 3.59 -7.90 -34.81
N SER A 305 2.97 -8.35 -35.89
CA SER A 305 2.69 -9.78 -36.14
C SER A 305 3.91 -10.53 -36.69
N ASP A 306 4.04 -11.82 -36.41
CA ASP A 306 5.12 -12.68 -36.95
C ASP A 306 5.17 -12.69 -38.48
N LEU A 307 4.01 -12.64 -39.15
CA LEU A 307 3.94 -12.51 -40.61
C LEU A 307 4.55 -11.19 -41.09
N ALA A 308 4.34 -10.11 -40.34
CA ALA A 308 4.92 -8.81 -40.64
C ALA A 308 6.44 -8.81 -40.47
N ILE A 309 6.96 -9.44 -39.40
CA ILE A 309 8.41 -9.63 -39.18
C ILE A 309 9.03 -10.34 -40.39
N HIS A 310 8.43 -11.45 -40.82
CA HIS A 310 8.94 -12.21 -41.96
C HIS A 310 8.92 -11.39 -43.27
N PHE A 311 7.92 -10.55 -43.51
CA PHE A 311 7.91 -9.66 -44.68
C PHE A 311 8.93 -8.53 -44.57
N LEU A 312 9.12 -7.94 -43.39
CA LEU A 312 10.12 -6.89 -43.14
C LEU A 312 11.55 -7.43 -43.27
N ASP A 313 11.78 -8.67 -42.83
CA ASP A 313 13.05 -9.40 -43.01
C ASP A 313 13.38 -9.58 -44.51
N LYS A 314 12.40 -10.00 -45.33
CA LYS A 314 12.58 -10.12 -46.78
C LYS A 314 12.92 -8.78 -47.45
N VAL A 315 12.36 -7.69 -46.95
CA VAL A 315 12.59 -6.33 -47.46
C VAL A 315 13.87 -5.69 -46.90
N LYS A 316 14.53 -6.39 -45.96
CA LYS A 316 15.76 -5.99 -45.26
C LYS A 316 15.58 -4.67 -44.47
N VAL A 317 14.48 -4.55 -43.74
CA VAL A 317 14.22 -3.43 -42.81
C VAL A 317 14.50 -3.90 -41.39
N MET A 318 15.27 -3.13 -40.62
CA MET A 318 15.47 -3.38 -39.20
C MET A 318 14.27 -2.89 -38.41
N VAL A 319 13.73 -3.71 -37.50
CA VAL A 319 12.59 -3.32 -36.66
C VAL A 319 12.97 -3.40 -35.19
N VAL A 320 12.71 -2.31 -34.46
CA VAL A 320 12.73 -2.27 -33.00
C VAL A 320 11.30 -2.05 -32.54
N LYS A 321 10.75 -3.05 -31.83
CA LYS A 321 9.40 -3.00 -31.27
C LYS A 321 9.44 -2.69 -29.78
N ASP A 322 8.27 -2.41 -29.21
CA ASP A 322 8.04 -2.23 -27.77
C ASP A 322 8.74 -0.98 -27.19
N ILE A 323 8.70 0.12 -27.94
CA ILE A 323 9.18 1.43 -27.46
C ILE A 323 8.13 2.05 -26.54
N GLU A 324 8.58 2.55 -25.39
CA GLU A 324 7.70 3.17 -24.40
C GLU A 324 7.14 4.50 -24.90
N ARG A 325 5.93 4.86 -24.46
CA ARG A 325 5.28 6.12 -24.87
C ARG A 325 6.08 7.35 -24.39
N GLU A 326 6.69 7.26 -23.22
CA GLU A 326 7.51 8.33 -22.64
C GLU A 326 8.78 8.59 -23.47
N ASP A 327 9.34 7.55 -24.09
CA ASP A 327 10.55 7.65 -24.92
C ASP A 327 10.27 8.38 -26.26
N ILE A 328 9.02 8.46 -26.72
CA ILE A 328 8.69 9.05 -28.03
C ILE A 328 9.09 10.53 -28.11
N GLU A 329 8.87 11.30 -27.04
CA GLU A 329 9.25 12.72 -27.02
C GLU A 329 10.77 12.85 -27.12
N PHE A 330 11.51 12.03 -26.37
CA PHE A 330 12.97 12.00 -26.39
C PHE A 330 13.53 11.60 -27.76
N ILE A 331 12.99 10.54 -28.37
CA ILE A 331 13.38 10.08 -29.72
C ILE A 331 13.10 11.16 -30.76
N THR A 332 11.93 11.80 -30.69
CA THR A 332 11.51 12.86 -31.61
C THR A 332 12.44 14.07 -31.52
N LYS A 333 12.80 14.50 -30.30
CA LYS A 333 13.77 15.58 -30.10
C LYS A 333 15.16 15.21 -30.63
N THR A 334 15.59 13.97 -30.40
CA THR A 334 16.95 13.51 -30.77
C THR A 334 17.12 13.32 -32.28
N LEU A 335 16.15 12.66 -32.94
CA LEU A 335 16.19 12.35 -34.38
C LEU A 335 15.63 13.47 -35.26
N GLY A 336 14.82 14.38 -34.70
CA GLY A 336 14.07 15.37 -35.46
C GLY A 336 12.96 14.78 -36.34
N CYS A 337 12.50 13.55 -36.06
CA CYS A 337 11.43 12.89 -36.81
C CYS A 337 10.05 13.16 -36.20
N ARG A 338 9.02 13.25 -37.04
CA ARG A 338 7.63 13.33 -36.56
C ARG A 338 7.09 11.91 -36.31
N PRO A 339 6.46 11.62 -35.15
CA PRO A 339 5.79 10.34 -34.93
C PRO A 339 4.61 10.17 -35.89
N ILE A 340 4.52 8.98 -36.50
CA ILE A 340 3.55 8.69 -37.57
C ILE A 340 2.39 7.88 -37.01
N ALA A 341 1.21 8.49 -36.98
CA ALA A 341 -0.02 7.89 -36.45
C ALA A 341 -0.79 7.02 -37.46
N SER A 342 -0.69 7.31 -38.76
CA SER A 342 -1.39 6.58 -39.81
C SER A 342 -0.47 6.27 -41.00
N LEU A 343 -0.86 5.28 -41.79
CA LEU A 343 -0.10 4.82 -42.97
C LEU A 343 0.04 5.89 -44.05
N ASP A 344 -0.97 6.75 -44.22
CA ASP A 344 -0.99 7.79 -45.25
C ASP A 344 0.06 8.88 -45.00
N HIS A 345 0.42 9.09 -43.73
CA HIS A 345 1.47 10.01 -43.32
C HIS A 345 2.87 9.39 -43.42
N PHE A 346 3.03 8.18 -43.95
CA PHE A 346 4.34 7.53 -44.09
C PHE A 346 5.11 8.03 -45.34
N LEU A 347 5.52 9.29 -45.29
CA LEU A 347 6.26 9.99 -46.35
C LEU A 347 7.77 10.02 -46.04
N PRO A 348 8.63 10.09 -47.07
CA PRO A 348 10.08 10.20 -46.87
C PRO A 348 10.51 11.47 -46.13
N GLU A 349 9.68 12.51 -46.11
CA GLU A 349 9.90 13.77 -45.39
C GLU A 349 9.83 13.63 -43.87
N HIS A 350 9.13 12.61 -43.36
CA HIS A 350 8.97 12.37 -41.92
C HIS A 350 10.01 11.39 -41.37
N LEU A 351 10.90 10.88 -42.22
CA LEU A 351 11.98 9.97 -41.83
C LEU A 351 13.21 10.76 -41.39
N ALA A 352 13.88 10.28 -40.35
CA ALA A 352 15.18 10.81 -39.92
C ALA A 352 16.34 10.08 -40.58
N ASN A 353 17.47 10.76 -40.74
CA ASN A 353 18.70 10.17 -41.26
C ASN A 353 19.69 9.92 -40.11
N ALA A 354 20.25 8.71 -40.05
CA ALA A 354 21.32 8.34 -39.14
C ALA A 354 22.45 7.62 -39.91
N GLU A 355 23.70 7.82 -39.49
CA GLU A 355 24.86 7.22 -40.13
C GLU A 355 24.96 5.72 -39.89
N LEU A 356 24.78 5.29 -38.64
CA LEU A 356 24.91 3.88 -38.26
C LEU A 356 23.85 3.50 -37.24
N VAL A 357 23.15 2.40 -37.51
CA VAL A 357 22.29 1.72 -36.55
C VAL A 357 22.75 0.28 -36.44
N GLU A 358 23.18 -0.13 -35.24
CA GLU A 358 23.64 -1.49 -35.01
C GLU A 358 23.14 -2.07 -33.70
N GLU A 359 22.88 -3.37 -33.70
CA GLU A 359 22.64 -4.14 -32.50
C GLU A 359 23.98 -4.58 -31.91
N VAL A 360 24.39 -3.93 -30.83
CA VAL A 360 25.60 -4.28 -30.10
C VAL A 360 25.28 -5.40 -29.11
N GLN A 361 26.06 -6.47 -29.16
CA GLN A 361 25.99 -7.55 -28.21
C GLN A 361 27.18 -7.47 -27.26
N THR A 362 26.90 -7.25 -25.97
CA THR A 362 27.93 -7.25 -24.92
C THR A 362 27.61 -8.39 -23.94
N GLY A 363 28.32 -9.51 -24.07
CA GLY A 363 28.05 -10.73 -23.31
C GLY A 363 26.70 -11.36 -23.73
N SER A 364 25.77 -11.48 -22.77
CA SER A 364 24.41 -12.01 -22.98
C SER A 364 23.38 -10.93 -23.33
N SER A 365 23.64 -9.66 -23.04
CA SER A 365 22.70 -8.57 -23.26
C SER A 365 22.88 -7.95 -24.65
N LYS A 366 21.75 -7.73 -25.33
CA LYS A 366 21.68 -7.03 -26.62
C LYS A 366 20.97 -5.69 -26.43
N PHE A 367 21.40 -4.70 -27.17
CA PHE A 367 20.79 -3.37 -27.23
C PHE A 367 21.09 -2.75 -28.59
N VAL A 368 20.23 -1.83 -29.02
CA VAL A 368 20.40 -1.16 -30.31
C VAL A 368 20.99 0.23 -30.07
N LYS A 369 22.06 0.55 -30.79
CA LYS A 369 22.77 1.83 -30.74
C LYS A 369 22.56 2.54 -32.08
N VAL A 370 22.18 3.81 -32.02
CA VAL A 370 22.03 4.72 -33.16
C VAL A 370 23.07 5.81 -33.01
N THR A 371 24.03 5.90 -33.94
CA THR A 371 25.10 6.91 -33.94
C THR A 371 25.14 7.71 -35.23
N GLY A 372 25.75 8.89 -35.17
CA GLY A 372 25.97 9.77 -36.32
C GLY A 372 24.69 10.36 -36.88
N ILE A 373 23.93 11.07 -36.03
CA ILE A 373 22.76 11.85 -36.46
C ILE A 373 23.27 13.19 -37.00
N GLN A 374 22.81 13.62 -38.19
CA GLN A 374 23.33 14.84 -38.85
C GLN A 374 23.02 16.13 -38.08
N ASN A 375 21.81 16.20 -37.51
CA ASN A 375 21.40 17.25 -36.59
C ASN A 375 20.91 16.57 -35.31
N PRO A 376 21.81 16.17 -34.39
CA PRO A 376 21.36 15.67 -33.11
C PRO A 376 20.61 16.79 -32.40
N GLY A 377 19.44 16.49 -31.87
CA GLY A 377 18.82 17.35 -30.87
C GLY A 377 19.78 17.61 -29.70
N ARG A 378 19.43 18.56 -28.83
CA ARG A 378 20.17 18.82 -27.57
C ARG A 378 19.88 17.72 -26.54
N THR A 379 20.19 16.49 -26.91
CA THR A 379 19.83 15.27 -26.20
C THR A 379 21.02 14.35 -26.21
N VAL A 380 21.29 13.71 -25.08
CA VAL A 380 22.41 12.79 -24.92
C VAL A 380 21.94 11.52 -24.22
N THR A 381 22.54 10.40 -24.59
CA THR A 381 22.25 9.12 -23.94
C THR A 381 23.51 8.60 -23.25
N VAL A 382 23.42 8.30 -21.95
CA VAL A 382 24.50 7.65 -21.21
C VAL A 382 24.18 6.16 -21.12
N LEU A 383 25.05 5.32 -21.68
CA LEU A 383 24.94 3.86 -21.55
C LEU A 383 25.66 3.43 -20.28
N LEU A 384 24.90 3.12 -19.23
CA LEU A 384 25.42 2.70 -17.94
C LEU A 384 25.51 1.17 -17.85
N ARG A 385 26.70 0.69 -17.53
CA ARG A 385 27.05 -0.73 -17.43
C ARG A 385 27.37 -1.12 -15.99
N GLY A 386 27.13 -2.38 -15.66
CA GLY A 386 27.36 -2.88 -14.31
C GLY A 386 27.16 -4.39 -14.20
N SER A 387 27.97 -5.02 -13.35
CA SER A 387 27.97 -6.47 -13.16
C SER A 387 26.77 -6.97 -12.38
N ASN A 388 26.34 -6.20 -11.37
CA ASN A 388 25.20 -6.51 -10.50
C ASN A 388 24.11 -5.44 -10.66
N LYS A 389 22.84 -5.85 -10.61
CA LYS A 389 21.67 -4.95 -10.65
C LYS A 389 21.73 -3.91 -9.53
N LEU A 390 22.11 -4.31 -8.32
CA LEU A 390 22.20 -3.41 -7.15
C LEU A 390 23.22 -2.29 -7.37
N VAL A 391 24.40 -2.65 -7.86
CA VAL A 391 25.48 -1.69 -8.15
C VAL A 391 25.09 -0.79 -9.32
N LEU A 392 24.41 -1.34 -10.31
CA LEU A 392 23.96 -0.60 -11.48
C LEU A 392 22.85 0.42 -11.13
N GLU A 393 21.92 0.08 -10.24
CA GLU A 393 20.93 1.01 -9.71
C GLU A 393 21.56 2.11 -8.84
N GLU A 394 22.59 1.77 -8.04
CA GLU A 394 23.34 2.75 -7.27
C GLU A 394 24.16 3.68 -8.17
N ALA A 395 24.75 3.16 -9.25
CA ALA A 395 25.51 3.95 -10.21
C ALA A 395 24.61 4.93 -10.99
N ASP A 396 23.41 4.51 -11.39
CA ASP A 396 22.39 5.36 -12.01
C ASP A 396 22.00 6.52 -11.10
N ARG A 397 21.70 6.23 -9.83
CA ARG A 397 21.40 7.25 -8.81
C ARG A 397 22.59 8.17 -8.56
N SER A 398 23.80 7.61 -8.47
CA SER A 398 25.02 8.38 -8.28
C SER A 398 25.28 9.36 -9.43
N LEU A 399 25.07 8.91 -10.66
CA LEU A 399 25.20 9.73 -11.86
C LEU A 399 24.13 10.83 -11.90
N HIS A 400 22.89 10.53 -11.50
CA HIS A 400 21.81 11.52 -11.41
C HIS A 400 22.21 12.70 -10.52
N ASP A 401 22.73 12.45 -9.33
CA ASP A 401 23.13 13.52 -8.42
C ASP A 401 24.31 14.33 -8.99
N ALA A 402 25.25 13.69 -9.70
CA ALA A 402 26.33 14.41 -10.38
C ALA A 402 25.79 15.34 -11.49
N LEU A 403 24.80 14.89 -12.27
CA LEU A 403 24.11 15.73 -13.26
C LEU A 403 23.35 16.89 -12.58
N CYS A 404 22.70 16.61 -11.46
CA CYS A 404 21.97 17.59 -10.66
C CYS A 404 22.90 18.69 -10.08
N VAL A 405 24.08 18.32 -9.61
CA VAL A 405 25.10 19.25 -9.10
C VAL A 405 25.60 20.17 -10.21
N VAL A 406 25.86 19.65 -11.41
CA VAL A 406 26.25 20.50 -12.56
C VAL A 406 25.08 21.40 -12.99
N ARG A 407 23.84 20.89 -12.98
CA ARG A 407 22.62 21.68 -13.22
C ARG A 407 22.47 22.83 -12.21
N CYS A 408 22.82 22.62 -10.93
CA CYS A 408 22.79 23.69 -9.92
C CYS A 408 23.70 24.86 -10.29
N LEU A 409 24.88 24.57 -10.83
CA LEU A 409 25.86 25.58 -11.23
C LEU A 409 25.40 26.37 -12.44
N VAL A 410 24.67 25.73 -13.36
CA VAL A 410 24.03 26.43 -14.50
C VAL A 410 22.95 27.39 -14.01
N LYS A 411 22.11 26.96 -13.04
CA LYS A 411 21.09 27.82 -12.43
C LYS A 411 21.68 29.00 -11.66
N GLN A 412 22.69 28.72 -10.83
CA GLN A 412 23.37 29.70 -9.98
C GLN A 412 24.88 29.47 -10.00
N ARG A 413 25.59 30.41 -10.63
CA ARG A 413 27.03 30.35 -10.88
C ARG A 413 27.87 30.76 -9.67
N ALA A 414 27.68 30.08 -8.54
CA ALA A 414 28.37 30.40 -7.30
C ALA A 414 28.77 29.14 -6.54
N LEU A 415 29.98 29.16 -6.00
CA LEU A 415 30.61 28.06 -5.26
C LEU A 415 30.90 28.49 -3.83
N ILE A 416 30.83 27.52 -2.94
CA ILE A 416 31.24 27.65 -1.53
C ILE A 416 32.18 26.49 -1.18
N ALA A 417 33.01 26.71 -0.15
CA ALA A 417 33.81 25.63 0.44
C ALA A 417 32.88 24.62 1.12
N GLY A 418 33.15 23.32 0.98
CA GLY A 418 32.37 22.27 1.63
C GLY A 418 32.85 21.94 3.05
N GLY A 419 32.60 20.71 3.50
CA GLY A 419 33.25 20.15 4.70
C GLY A 419 32.86 20.81 6.03
N GLY A 420 31.65 21.35 6.16
CA GLY A 420 31.18 21.98 7.40
C GLY A 420 31.62 23.45 7.58
N ALA A 421 32.34 24.02 6.61
CA ALA A 421 32.74 25.42 6.62
C ALA A 421 31.55 26.39 6.63
N PRO A 422 30.56 26.29 5.71
CA PRO A 422 29.48 27.27 5.65
C PRO A 422 28.59 27.20 6.89
N GLU A 423 28.36 26.02 7.45
CA GLU A 423 27.55 25.85 8.67
C GLU A 423 28.23 26.46 9.91
N THR A 424 29.55 26.35 10.00
CA THR A 424 30.31 26.94 11.13
C THR A 424 30.35 28.46 11.04
N GLU A 425 30.57 29.00 9.85
CA GLU A 425 30.58 30.45 9.64
C GLU A 425 29.19 31.06 9.86
N LEU A 426 28.13 30.39 9.39
CA LEU A 426 26.76 30.77 9.71
C LEU A 426 26.50 30.76 11.22
N GLY A 427 26.95 29.72 11.93
CA GLY A 427 26.85 29.64 13.39
C GLY A 427 27.51 30.84 14.07
N LEU A 428 28.72 31.21 13.65
CA LEU A 428 29.45 32.36 14.22
C LEU A 428 28.75 33.69 13.93
N LYS A 429 28.39 33.95 12.66
CA LYS A 429 27.77 35.22 12.23
C LYS A 429 26.38 35.41 12.79
N LEU A 430 25.56 34.36 12.85
CA LEU A 430 24.23 34.42 13.46
C LEU A 430 24.32 34.61 14.97
N ALA A 431 25.31 33.99 15.64
CA ALA A 431 25.54 34.22 17.07
C ALA A 431 26.01 35.66 17.38
N GLN A 432 26.79 36.28 16.50
CA GLN A 432 27.14 37.71 16.59
C GLN A 432 25.91 38.59 16.35
N TYR A 433 25.12 38.28 15.31
CA TYR A 433 23.89 39.02 15.00
C TYR A 433 22.87 38.93 16.14
N ALA A 434 22.76 37.78 16.81
CA ALA A 434 21.91 37.60 17.98
C ALA A 434 22.25 38.55 19.15
N GLN A 435 23.49 39.04 19.26
CA GLN A 435 23.87 40.02 20.28
C GLN A 435 23.39 41.43 19.95
N THR A 436 23.14 41.72 18.67
CA THR A 436 22.63 43.03 18.21
C THR A 436 21.11 43.15 18.34
N ILE A 437 20.39 42.02 18.29
CA ILE A 437 18.94 41.97 18.44
C ILE A 437 18.57 41.97 19.92
N THR A 438 17.55 42.75 20.29
CA THR A 438 16.94 42.71 21.61
C THR A 438 15.67 41.87 21.60
N GLY A 439 15.42 41.10 22.66
CA GLY A 439 14.16 40.38 22.87
C GLY A 439 14.28 38.86 22.77
N VAL A 440 13.13 38.19 22.65
CA VAL A 440 13.04 36.72 22.61
C VAL A 440 13.69 36.14 21.34
N ASP A 441 13.68 36.91 20.26
CA ASP A 441 14.28 36.54 18.98
C ASP A 441 15.79 36.29 19.11
N ALA A 442 16.50 37.04 19.96
CA ALA A 442 17.93 36.83 20.20
C ALA A 442 18.25 35.40 20.68
N TYR A 443 17.40 34.83 21.54
CA TYR A 443 17.55 33.45 22.00
C TYR A 443 17.26 32.44 20.87
N CYS A 444 16.27 32.73 20.02
CA CYS A 444 15.92 31.89 18.89
C CYS A 444 17.02 31.86 17.83
N PHE A 445 17.60 33.03 17.49
CA PHE A 445 18.75 33.14 16.58
C PHE A 445 19.97 32.38 17.11
N ARG A 446 20.24 32.47 18.42
CA ARG A 446 21.35 31.71 19.03
C ARG A 446 21.10 30.20 19.00
N ALA A 447 19.86 29.77 19.23
CA ALA A 447 19.49 28.36 19.14
C ALA A 447 19.62 27.83 17.70
N PHE A 448 19.20 28.63 16.71
CA PHE A 448 19.36 28.34 15.29
C PHE A 448 20.84 28.22 14.90
N ALA A 449 21.67 29.17 15.34
CA ALA A 449 23.12 29.15 15.12
C ALA A 449 23.78 27.87 15.67
N ASN A 450 23.41 27.48 16.89
CA ASN A 450 23.93 26.25 17.51
C ASN A 450 23.44 24.97 16.80
N ALA A 451 22.25 24.99 16.20
CA ALA A 451 21.68 23.84 15.50
C ALA A 451 22.45 23.52 14.19
N LEU A 452 23.00 24.53 13.51
CA LEU A 452 23.77 24.32 12.28
C LEU A 452 25.06 23.51 12.49
N GLU A 453 25.59 23.48 13.71
CA GLU A 453 26.80 22.73 14.07
C GLU A 453 26.58 21.20 14.07
N VAL A 454 25.35 20.74 13.88
CA VAL A 454 25.05 19.32 13.69
C VAL A 454 25.80 18.74 12.48
N ILE A 455 25.99 19.51 11.40
CA ILE A 455 26.67 19.02 10.19
C ILE A 455 28.17 18.78 10.44
N PRO A 456 28.97 19.75 10.92
CA PRO A 456 30.38 19.49 11.19
C PRO A 456 30.59 18.45 12.31
N SER A 457 29.73 18.40 13.33
CA SER A 457 29.82 17.38 14.38
C SER A 457 29.56 15.96 13.86
N THR A 458 28.57 15.78 12.99
CA THR A 458 28.25 14.47 12.39
C THR A 458 29.29 14.03 11.37
N LEU A 459 29.88 14.96 10.61
CA LEU A 459 31.02 14.65 9.75
C LEU A 459 32.23 14.14 10.56
N ALA A 460 32.50 14.75 11.71
CA ALA A 460 33.55 14.28 12.62
C ALA A 460 33.22 12.91 13.24
N GLU A 461 31.96 12.71 13.66
CA GLU A 461 31.46 11.43 14.21
C GLU A 461 31.63 10.28 13.20
N ASN A 462 31.16 10.48 11.96
CA ASN A 462 31.26 9.47 10.90
C ASN A 462 32.72 9.24 10.44
N ALA A 463 33.61 10.22 10.65
CA ALA A 463 35.05 10.06 10.42
C ALA A 463 35.77 9.32 11.56
N GLY A 464 35.12 9.08 12.70
CA GLY A 464 35.74 8.51 13.90
C GLY A 464 36.62 9.50 14.68
N LEU A 465 36.51 10.79 14.39
CA LEU A 465 37.19 11.85 15.14
C LEU A 465 36.35 12.25 16.37
N ASN A 466 36.99 12.88 17.35
CA ASN A 466 36.24 13.47 18.47
C ASN A 466 35.46 14.71 17.99
N PRO A 467 34.10 14.69 17.99
CA PRO A 467 33.30 15.80 17.46
C PRO A 467 33.49 17.11 18.23
N ILE A 468 33.65 17.04 19.55
CA ILE A 468 33.74 18.23 20.40
C ILE A 468 35.05 18.97 20.15
N ALA A 469 36.17 18.23 20.11
CA ALA A 469 37.49 18.81 19.88
C ALA A 469 37.59 19.43 18.48
N THR A 470 37.12 18.71 17.45
CA THR A 470 37.18 19.17 16.06
C THR A 470 36.29 20.39 15.81
N VAL A 471 35.04 20.40 16.28
CA VAL A 471 34.16 21.58 16.13
C VAL A 471 34.71 22.79 16.90
N THR A 472 35.31 22.58 18.07
CA THR A 472 35.93 23.67 18.85
C THR A 472 37.14 24.27 18.15
N GLU A 473 38.01 23.43 17.58
CA GLU A 473 39.14 23.89 16.76
C GLU A 473 38.64 24.62 15.51
N LEU A 474 37.58 24.12 14.86
CA LEU A 474 36.99 24.73 13.66
C LEU A 474 36.42 26.12 13.93
N ARG A 475 35.69 26.27 15.05
CA ARG A 475 35.19 27.55 15.53
C ARG A 475 36.33 28.55 15.80
N ASN A 476 37.44 28.10 16.36
CA ASN A 476 38.59 28.97 16.64
C ASN A 476 39.21 29.51 15.34
N ARG A 477 39.36 28.67 14.31
CA ARG A 477 39.88 29.13 13.00
C ARG A 477 38.93 30.11 12.30
N HIS A 478 37.64 29.84 12.31
CA HIS A 478 36.66 30.80 11.76
C HIS A 478 36.63 32.11 12.55
N ALA A 479 36.80 32.06 13.88
CA ALA A 479 36.93 33.27 14.70
C ALA A 479 38.19 34.09 14.37
N GLN A 480 39.24 33.46 13.85
CA GLN A 480 40.45 34.12 13.34
C GLN A 480 40.24 34.73 11.94
N GLY A 481 39.14 34.40 11.26
CA GLY A 481 38.77 34.96 9.95
C GLY A 481 38.90 33.98 8.78
N ASP A 482 39.27 32.72 9.02
CA ASP A 482 39.43 31.71 7.96
C ASP A 482 38.09 31.10 7.55
N ILE A 483 37.38 31.73 6.61
CA ILE A 483 36.05 31.30 6.11
C ILE A 483 36.11 29.95 5.37
N THR A 484 37.26 29.61 4.79
CA THR A 484 37.43 28.42 3.95
C THR A 484 37.93 27.20 4.73
N ALA A 485 38.15 27.34 6.05
CA ALA A 485 38.56 26.23 6.90
C ALA A 485 37.41 25.21 7.04
N GLY A 486 37.71 23.92 6.93
CA GLY A 486 36.70 22.88 7.10
C GLY A 486 37.31 21.53 7.46
N ILE A 487 36.44 20.56 7.70
CA ILE A 487 36.83 19.22 8.16
C ILE A 487 37.23 18.38 6.96
N ASN A 488 38.51 18.01 6.89
CA ASN A 488 38.99 17.07 5.89
C ASN A 488 38.98 15.65 6.46
N VAL A 489 38.00 14.87 6.04
CA VAL A 489 37.79 13.49 6.48
C VAL A 489 38.91 12.54 6.04
N ARG A 490 39.67 12.87 4.98
CA ARG A 490 40.79 12.04 4.51
C ARG A 490 42.02 12.17 5.40
N LYS A 491 42.31 13.40 5.86
CA LYS A 491 43.47 13.71 6.71
C LYS A 491 43.15 13.60 8.20
N GLY A 492 41.86 13.62 8.57
CA GLY A 492 41.44 13.61 9.97
C GLY A 492 41.72 14.92 10.72
N ALA A 493 41.92 16.02 9.99
CA ALA A 493 42.32 17.31 10.52
C ALA A 493 41.59 18.46 9.83
N ILE A 494 41.66 19.65 10.44
CA ILE A 494 41.09 20.87 9.87
C ILE A 494 42.10 21.47 8.90
N THR A 495 41.65 21.72 7.67
CA THR A 495 42.47 22.25 6.58
C THR A 495 41.67 23.26 5.77
N ASN A 496 42.34 24.02 4.90
CA ASN A 496 41.65 24.86 3.94
C ASN A 496 40.99 23.98 2.86
N ILE A 497 39.67 23.91 2.88
CA ILE A 497 38.90 22.99 2.03
C ILE A 497 38.93 23.40 0.56
N LEU A 498 39.11 24.69 0.29
CA LEU A 498 39.24 25.21 -1.05
C LEU A 498 40.51 24.66 -1.75
N GLU A 499 41.62 24.57 -1.01
CA GLU A 499 42.89 24.04 -1.52
C GLU A 499 42.81 22.53 -1.80
N GLU A 500 42.02 21.81 -1.02
CA GLU A 500 41.75 20.38 -1.19
C GLU A 500 40.74 20.09 -2.32
N ASN A 501 40.26 21.13 -3.02
CA ASN A 501 39.28 21.05 -4.12
C ASN A 501 37.92 20.43 -3.72
N VAL A 502 37.54 20.50 -2.44
CA VAL A 502 36.24 20.00 -1.98
C VAL A 502 35.26 21.19 -1.95
N VAL A 503 34.51 21.36 -3.03
CA VAL A 503 33.64 22.52 -3.26
C VAL A 503 32.20 22.08 -3.50
N GLN A 504 31.25 22.93 -3.11
CA GLN A 504 29.83 22.67 -3.25
C GLN A 504 29.12 23.85 -3.95
N PRO A 505 28.07 23.63 -4.74
CA PRO A 505 27.26 24.71 -5.28
C PRO A 505 26.51 25.45 -4.17
N LEU A 506 26.47 26.79 -4.25
CA LEU A 506 25.73 27.65 -3.30
C LEU A 506 24.24 27.28 -3.20
N LEU A 507 23.64 26.86 -4.32
CA LEU A 507 22.22 26.51 -4.39
C LEU A 507 21.86 25.39 -3.41
N VAL A 508 22.75 24.40 -3.21
CA VAL A 508 22.49 23.25 -2.33
C VAL A 508 22.31 23.69 -0.88
N SER A 509 23.22 24.51 -0.36
CA SER A 509 23.13 25.01 1.03
C SER A 509 22.02 26.05 1.20
N THR A 510 21.77 26.85 0.17
CA THR A 510 20.69 27.85 0.18
C THR A 510 19.32 27.17 0.28
N SER A 511 19.05 26.21 -0.61
CA SER A 511 17.79 25.47 -0.62
C SER A 511 17.63 24.63 0.66
N ALA A 512 18.70 24.00 1.13
CA ALA A 512 18.65 23.18 2.35
C ALA A 512 18.22 23.99 3.58
N ILE A 513 18.77 25.19 3.80
CA ILE A 513 18.39 26.02 4.95
C ILE A 513 16.97 26.55 4.80
N THR A 514 16.58 27.02 3.61
CA THR A 514 15.22 27.53 3.36
C THR A 514 14.19 26.44 3.58
N LEU A 515 14.31 25.29 2.92
CA LEU A 515 13.35 24.20 3.01
C LEU A 515 13.28 23.60 4.42
N ALA A 516 14.42 23.43 5.11
CA ALA A 516 14.43 22.94 6.48
C ALA A 516 13.71 23.90 7.43
N SER A 517 13.97 25.20 7.33
CA SER A 517 13.32 26.22 8.19
C SER A 517 11.81 26.31 7.95
N GLU A 518 11.36 26.22 6.70
CA GLU A 518 9.93 26.24 6.34
C GLU A 518 9.19 25.00 6.81
N THR A 519 9.85 23.84 6.75
CA THR A 519 9.29 22.57 7.26
C THR A 519 9.14 22.62 8.77
N VAL A 520 10.17 23.08 9.49
CA VAL A 520 10.13 23.26 10.96
C VAL A 520 9.01 24.23 11.35
N ARG A 521 8.88 25.35 10.62
CA ARG A 521 7.80 26.32 10.82
C ARG A 521 6.42 25.69 10.66
N SER A 522 6.25 24.81 9.67
CA SER A 522 4.99 24.10 9.44
C SER A 522 4.68 23.12 10.56
N ILE A 523 5.68 22.34 11.02
CA ILE A 523 5.52 21.38 12.13
C ILE A 523 5.15 22.08 13.45
N LEU A 524 5.79 23.21 13.77
CA LEU A 524 5.52 23.95 15.01
C LEU A 524 4.12 24.57 15.09
N LYS A 525 3.48 24.78 13.93
CA LYS A 525 2.12 25.32 13.83
C LYS A 525 1.02 24.26 14.00
N ILE A 526 1.37 22.97 13.96
CA ILE A 526 0.43 21.88 14.20
C ILE A 526 0.13 21.79 15.71
N ASP A 527 -1.11 22.08 16.08
CA ASP A 527 -1.60 22.07 17.46
C ASP A 527 -2.50 20.87 17.77
N ASP A 528 -3.16 20.31 16.76
CA ASP A 528 -3.98 19.09 16.88
C ASP A 528 -3.79 18.18 15.65
N ILE A 529 -3.95 16.87 15.86
CA ILE A 529 -3.97 15.86 14.78
C ILE A 529 -5.30 15.11 14.92
N SER A 530 -6.33 15.63 14.26
CA SER A 530 -7.56 14.87 14.04
C SER A 530 -7.37 13.98 12.81
N CYS A 531 -7.28 12.66 13.00
CA CYS A 531 -7.51 11.76 11.88
C CYS A 531 -9.01 11.84 11.57
N PRO A 532 -9.45 12.41 10.44
CA PRO A 532 -10.83 12.24 10.04
C PRO A 532 -11.02 10.74 9.89
N VAL A 533 -11.91 10.17 10.71
CA VAL A 533 -12.48 8.88 10.36
C VAL A 533 -13.10 9.13 9.01
N SER A 534 -12.53 8.55 7.96
CA SER A 534 -13.21 8.42 6.69
C SER A 534 -14.43 7.56 6.97
N VAL A 535 -15.51 8.21 7.39
CA VAL A 535 -16.84 7.73 7.10
C VAL A 535 -16.85 7.70 5.59
N LYS A 536 -16.64 6.51 5.00
CA LYS A 536 -17.07 6.29 3.62
C LYS A 536 -18.53 6.74 3.60
N SER A 537 -18.76 7.84 2.89
CA SER A 537 -20.06 8.43 2.71
C SER A 537 -20.93 7.48 1.91
N ASP A 538 -21.53 6.51 2.59
CA ASP A 538 -22.76 5.85 2.15
C ASP A 538 -23.95 6.63 2.74
N ASP A 539 -23.93 7.96 2.63
CA ASP A 539 -25.12 8.80 2.82
C ASP A 539 -25.80 8.90 1.45
N TRP A 540 -26.64 7.92 1.14
CA TRP A 540 -27.62 8.09 0.08
C TRP A 540 -28.66 9.10 0.53
N VAL A 541 -28.65 10.24 -0.17
CA VAL A 541 -29.83 11.09 -0.32
C VAL A 541 -31.00 10.18 -0.70
N VAL A 542 -32.02 10.13 0.16
CA VAL A 542 -33.32 9.53 -0.17
C VAL A 542 -33.98 10.41 -1.23
N GLY A 543 -33.56 10.23 -2.48
CA GLY A 543 -34.33 10.56 -3.66
C GLY A 543 -35.38 9.48 -3.82
N GLY A 544 -36.65 9.86 -3.66
CA GLY A 544 -37.78 8.95 -3.76
C GLY A 544 -37.79 8.23 -5.10
N VAL A 545 -37.80 6.90 -5.03
CA VAL A 545 -38.45 6.02 -6.00
C VAL A 545 -39.27 5.06 -5.15
N GLU A 546 -40.58 5.33 -5.11
CA GLU A 546 -41.55 4.31 -4.75
C GLU A 546 -41.35 3.13 -5.70
N ASP A 547 -41.04 1.94 -5.19
CA ASP A 547 -41.69 0.75 -5.70
C ASP A 547 -41.68 -0.43 -4.71
N ARG A 548 -42.77 -1.17 -4.81
CA ARG A 548 -43.39 -2.05 -3.81
C ARG A 548 -42.59 -3.31 -3.53
N GLN A 549 -42.36 -3.62 -2.25
CA GLN A 549 -42.46 -4.98 -1.69
C GLN A 549 -42.39 -4.98 -0.15
N THR A 550 -43.31 -4.26 0.48
CA THR A 550 -43.70 -4.48 1.88
C THR A 550 -44.73 -5.61 1.91
N SER A 551 -44.40 -6.75 2.53
CA SER A 551 -45.41 -7.65 3.14
C SER A 551 -44.89 -8.79 4.01
N ALA A 552 -43.58 -8.96 4.24
CA ALA A 552 -43.06 -10.02 5.13
C ALA A 552 -42.37 -9.51 6.42
N CYS A 553 -41.99 -8.23 6.49
CA CYS A 553 -41.24 -7.68 7.64
C CYS A 553 -42.11 -7.18 8.80
N GLU A 554 -43.42 -7.01 8.65
CA GLU A 554 -44.27 -6.44 9.71
C GLU A 554 -44.71 -7.45 10.78
N PHE A 555 -44.52 -8.75 10.58
CA PHE A 555 -44.99 -9.74 11.56
C PHE A 555 -43.98 -10.07 12.68
N LEU A 556 -42.68 -9.82 12.46
CA LEU A 556 -41.63 -10.15 13.43
C LEU A 556 -41.21 -8.99 14.35
N VAL A 557 -41.73 -7.78 14.13
CA VAL A 557 -41.38 -6.59 14.94
C VAL A 557 -42.40 -6.32 16.07
N GLN A 558 -43.51 -7.06 16.12
CA GLN A 558 -44.58 -6.86 17.11
C GLN A 558 -44.42 -7.61 18.45
N VAL A 559 -43.33 -8.35 18.68
CA VAL A 559 -43.04 -9.01 19.98
C VAL A 559 -41.95 -8.25 20.75
N LYS A 560 -42.13 -6.93 20.90
CA LYS A 560 -41.31 -6.12 21.80
C LYS A 560 -42.18 -5.62 22.96
N SER A 561 -42.69 -6.56 23.75
CA SER A 561 -43.34 -6.28 25.03
C SER A 561 -42.33 -6.31 26.18
N GLU A 562 -42.67 -5.54 27.20
CA GLU A 562 -41.86 -5.03 28.30
C GLU A 562 -41.20 -6.12 29.16
N ILE A 563 -40.01 -5.82 29.71
CA ILE A 563 -39.15 -6.56 30.69
C ILE A 563 -37.76 -7.03 30.14
N MET A 564 -37.49 -6.96 28.84
CA MET A 564 -36.21 -7.47 28.27
C MET A 564 -35.10 -6.50 27.79
N PRO A 565 -35.16 -5.14 27.85
CA PRO A 565 -34.10 -4.31 27.27
C PRO A 565 -32.77 -4.37 28.08
N ASP A 566 -32.83 -4.31 29.41
CA ASP A 566 -31.64 -4.20 30.26
C ASP A 566 -30.77 -5.47 30.24
N ILE A 567 -31.38 -6.65 30.17
CA ILE A 567 -30.67 -7.94 30.10
C ILE A 567 -30.04 -8.12 28.72
N VAL A 568 -30.74 -7.74 27.65
CA VAL A 568 -30.22 -7.82 26.28
C VAL A 568 -29.06 -6.85 26.10
N GLU A 569 -29.16 -5.64 26.67
CA GLU A 569 -28.08 -4.65 26.65
C GLU A 569 -26.87 -5.08 27.48
N TYR A 570 -27.09 -5.71 28.65
CA TYR A 570 -26.03 -6.30 29.46
C TYR A 570 -25.30 -7.46 28.76
N LEU A 571 -26.04 -8.38 28.14
CA LEU A 571 -25.46 -9.53 27.42
C LEU A 571 -24.76 -9.14 26.11
N ARG A 572 -25.04 -7.94 25.61
CA ARG A 572 -24.41 -7.34 24.44
C ARG A 572 -23.07 -6.65 24.77
N ASP A 573 -22.88 -6.23 26.02
CA ASP A 573 -21.74 -5.38 26.41
C ASP A 573 -20.38 -6.03 26.07
N PRO A 574 -19.53 -5.40 25.24
CA PRO A 574 -18.19 -5.91 24.91
C PRO A 574 -17.26 -6.02 26.13
N HIS A 575 -17.54 -5.30 27.23
CA HIS A 575 -16.78 -5.45 28.48
C HIS A 575 -17.00 -6.82 29.15
N LEU A 576 -18.13 -7.48 28.92
CA LEU A 576 -18.39 -8.82 29.43
C LEU A 576 -17.48 -9.84 28.76
N VAL A 577 -17.29 -9.72 27.44
CA VAL A 577 -16.35 -10.56 26.66
C VAL A 577 -14.92 -10.31 27.10
N ALA A 578 -14.52 -9.05 27.29
CA ALA A 578 -13.18 -8.70 27.78
C ALA A 578 -12.92 -9.27 29.20
N ARG A 579 -13.94 -9.30 30.08
CA ARG A 579 -13.84 -9.90 31.42
C ARG A 579 -13.61 -11.41 31.35
N ILE A 580 -14.29 -12.09 30.44
CA ILE A 580 -14.12 -13.54 30.18
C ILE A 580 -12.72 -13.81 29.61
N GLN A 581 -12.26 -13.01 28.64
CA GLN A 581 -10.91 -13.11 28.08
C GLN A 581 -9.83 -12.94 29.15
N LYS A 582 -10.00 -11.95 30.04
CA LYS A 582 -9.09 -11.72 31.17
C LYS A 582 -9.10 -12.89 32.16
N TYR A 583 -10.27 -13.48 32.45
CA TYR A 583 -10.39 -14.66 33.32
C TYR A 583 -9.58 -15.85 32.78
N TYR A 584 -9.55 -16.04 31.46
CA TYR A 584 -8.76 -17.09 30.80
C TYR A 584 -7.33 -16.66 30.43
N GLY A 585 -6.85 -15.52 30.96
CA GLY A 585 -5.45 -15.11 30.86
C GLY A 585 -5.06 -14.38 29.58
N VAL A 586 -6.01 -13.71 28.90
CA VAL A 586 -5.71 -12.77 27.81
C VAL A 586 -5.65 -11.36 28.39
N GLU A 587 -4.48 -10.74 28.35
CA GLU A 587 -4.28 -9.36 28.81
C GLU A 587 -4.04 -8.44 27.63
N VAL A 588 -4.85 -7.38 27.54
CA VAL A 588 -4.66 -6.31 26.55
C VAL A 588 -3.53 -5.43 27.06
N VAL A 589 -2.41 -5.41 26.34
CA VAL A 589 -1.35 -4.45 26.62
C VAL A 589 -1.75 -3.16 25.91
N CYS A 590 -2.54 -2.34 26.60
CA CYS A 590 -2.54 -0.91 26.28
C CYS A 590 -1.11 -0.44 26.52
N PRO A 591 -0.41 0.17 25.54
CA PRO A 591 0.91 0.74 25.78
C PRO A 591 0.74 1.92 26.75
N LEU A 592 0.75 1.61 28.05
CA LEU A 592 0.88 2.56 29.14
C LEU A 592 2.36 2.68 29.45
N ASN A 593 2.85 3.90 29.32
CA ASN A 593 4.12 4.39 29.84
C ASN A 593 4.47 3.70 31.17
N SER A 594 5.59 2.99 31.20
CA SER A 594 6.22 2.59 32.45
C SER A 594 7.43 3.47 32.70
N SER A 595 7.24 4.48 33.53
CA SER A 595 8.27 4.94 34.45
C SER A 595 7.66 4.97 35.86
N ASN A 596 8.33 4.24 36.76
CA ASN A 596 8.18 4.15 38.21
C ASN A 596 7.22 3.10 38.76
N GLY A 597 7.83 2.08 39.36
CA GLY A 597 7.18 1.15 40.27
C GLY A 597 7.01 1.74 41.66
N ASN A 598 5.96 1.28 42.35
CA ASN A 598 6.08 0.76 43.71
C ASN A 598 4.82 -0.01 44.10
N VAL A 599 5.07 -0.96 44.99
CA VAL A 599 4.24 -2.00 45.58
C VAL A 599 2.93 -1.49 46.21
N GLU A 600 1.80 -2.17 45.96
CA GLU A 600 0.95 -2.75 47.00
C GLU A 600 -0.13 -3.70 46.43
N ARG A 601 -0.05 -4.97 46.82
CA ARG A 601 -1.15 -5.94 46.81
C ARG A 601 -1.86 -5.82 48.15
N SER A 602 -3.16 -5.53 48.17
CA SER A 602 -4.05 -6.06 49.21
C SER A 602 -5.54 -5.94 48.85
N LEU A 603 -6.28 -6.97 49.29
CA LEU A 603 -7.73 -7.09 49.50
C LEU A 603 -8.62 -7.67 48.38
N LEU A 604 -8.75 -9.00 48.49
CA LEU A 604 -9.84 -9.87 48.02
C LEU A 604 -11.20 -9.55 48.68
N HIS A 605 -12.26 -9.68 47.87
CA HIS A 605 -13.64 -10.10 48.16
C HIS A 605 -14.38 -9.60 49.42
N ARG A 606 -15.60 -9.04 49.24
CA ARG A 606 -16.89 -9.78 49.40
C ARG A 606 -18.12 -8.93 49.01
N ASP A 607 -19.19 -9.66 48.70
CA ASP A 607 -20.46 -9.38 48.03
C ASP A 607 -21.39 -8.30 48.62
N GLY A 608 -22.29 -7.79 47.76
CA GLY A 608 -23.50 -7.07 48.17
C GLY A 608 -24.31 -6.55 46.97
N VAL A 609 -25.27 -7.34 46.50
CA VAL A 609 -26.28 -6.97 45.48
C VAL A 609 -27.29 -5.98 46.08
N VAL A 610 -27.57 -4.86 45.40
CA VAL A 610 -28.88 -4.18 45.44
C VAL A 610 -29.22 -3.60 44.06
N GLN A 611 -30.41 -3.99 43.57
CA GLN A 611 -31.04 -3.61 42.31
C GLN A 611 -31.75 -2.24 42.34
N LEU A 612 -31.66 -1.54 41.20
CA LEU A 612 -32.67 -0.81 40.42
C LEU A 612 -33.79 0.01 41.09
N LYS A 613 -33.98 1.25 40.60
CA LYS A 613 -35.27 1.68 39.99
C LYS A 613 -35.18 2.93 39.11
N ALA A 614 -35.66 2.81 37.87
CA ALA A 614 -35.94 3.86 36.87
C ALA A 614 -37.18 4.73 37.25
N ARG A 615 -37.35 5.98 36.79
CA ARG A 615 -38.00 6.47 35.53
C ARG A 615 -38.33 7.99 35.75
N PRO A 616 -38.90 8.80 34.82
CA PRO A 616 -39.36 8.53 33.44
C PRO A 616 -38.99 9.59 32.37
N GLU A 617 -39.39 9.25 31.14
CA GLU A 617 -39.33 9.95 29.84
C GLU A 617 -39.95 11.36 29.75
N LYS A 618 -39.59 12.10 28.68
CA LYS A 618 -40.57 12.63 27.71
C LYS A 618 -39.95 13.05 26.35
N LYS A 619 -40.68 12.71 25.28
CA LYS A 619 -40.47 12.95 23.84
C LYS A 619 -40.62 14.44 23.44
N PRO A 620 -40.23 14.82 22.20
CA PRO A 620 -40.98 15.87 21.50
C PRO A 620 -41.34 15.51 20.05
N VAL A 621 -42.55 15.91 19.63
CA VAL A 621 -42.96 16.09 18.22
C VAL A 621 -43.83 17.35 18.11
N ILE A 622 -43.31 18.29 17.30
CA ILE A 622 -43.91 19.33 16.42
C ILE A 622 -44.84 20.42 16.99
N GLY A 623 -44.48 21.69 16.71
CA GLY A 623 -45.43 22.82 16.67
C GLY A 623 -44.84 24.25 16.68
N ILE A 624 -44.50 24.78 15.50
CA ILE A 624 -44.80 26.15 14.98
C ILE A 624 -44.09 27.43 15.54
N SER A 625 -43.72 28.27 14.56
CA SER A 625 -43.56 29.75 14.53
C SER A 625 -42.19 30.41 14.82
N SER A 626 -41.58 30.83 13.71
CA SER A 626 -41.05 32.17 13.40
C SER A 626 -40.73 33.12 14.55
N HIS A 627 -39.48 33.61 14.60
CA HIS A 627 -39.13 35.01 14.33
C HIS A 627 -37.61 35.17 14.41
N TYR A 628 -36.93 35.34 13.28
CA TYR A 628 -35.78 36.25 13.23
C TYR A 628 -35.65 36.84 11.84
N SER A 629 -35.71 38.16 11.79
CA SER A 629 -35.70 38.96 10.58
C SER A 629 -34.27 39.23 10.10
N SER A 630 -34.07 39.02 8.80
CA SER A 630 -33.51 40.00 7.85
C SER A 630 -32.21 40.74 8.21
N SER A 631 -31.16 40.48 7.41
CA SER A 631 -30.69 41.46 6.42
C SER A 631 -29.95 40.78 5.26
N LYS A 632 -30.43 41.02 4.03
CA LYS A 632 -29.89 40.64 2.72
C LYS A 632 -28.91 41.70 2.20
N SER A 633 -27.92 41.29 1.41
CA SER A 633 -27.36 42.03 0.25
C SER A 633 -26.62 41.01 -0.63
N LYS A 634 -27.22 40.41 -1.67
CA LYS A 634 -27.45 40.81 -3.08
C LYS A 634 -26.24 40.57 -4.02
N CYS A 635 -26.58 39.91 -5.13
CA CYS A 635 -25.79 39.32 -6.22
C CYS A 635 -24.91 40.30 -7.04
N ILE A 636 -23.99 39.75 -7.86
CA ILE A 636 -23.92 39.95 -9.34
C ILE A 636 -22.91 38.98 -9.99
N LEU A 637 -23.26 38.52 -11.19
CA LEU A 637 -22.54 37.63 -12.12
C LEU A 637 -21.18 38.17 -12.60
N ASN A 638 -20.28 37.25 -12.98
CA ASN A 638 -19.74 37.21 -14.34
C ASN A 638 -19.18 35.81 -14.68
N GLY A 639 -19.68 35.25 -15.78
CA GLY A 639 -19.26 33.95 -16.31
C GLY A 639 -18.08 34.04 -17.26
N LYS A 640 -17.38 32.91 -17.39
CA LYS A 640 -16.72 32.41 -18.60
C LYS A 640 -16.42 30.92 -18.40
N GLU A 641 -17.14 30.07 -19.14
CA GLU A 641 -16.76 28.66 -19.36
C GLU A 641 -15.47 28.59 -20.21
N PRO A 642 -14.74 27.47 -20.17
CA PRO A 642 -15.03 26.45 -21.18
C PRO A 642 -15.05 25.00 -20.65
N ASN A 643 -15.82 24.21 -21.40
CA ASN A 643 -16.07 22.78 -21.35
C ASN A 643 -14.86 21.86 -21.06
N GLY A 644 -15.13 20.77 -20.34
CA GLY A 644 -14.27 19.59 -20.32
C GLY A 644 -14.67 18.61 -19.21
N TRP A 645 -15.56 17.68 -19.53
CA TRP A 645 -15.87 16.53 -18.68
C TRP A 645 -14.63 15.63 -18.61
N VAL A 646 -14.14 15.35 -17.39
CA VAL A 646 -13.15 14.29 -17.15
C VAL A 646 -13.73 13.35 -16.12
N SER A 647 -14.18 12.20 -16.62
CA SER A 647 -14.54 11.02 -15.84
C SER A 647 -13.28 10.44 -15.20
N ALA A 648 -13.31 10.21 -13.89
CA ALA A 648 -12.31 9.41 -13.19
C ALA A 648 -12.85 7.98 -13.10
N GLU A 649 -12.24 7.08 -13.86
CA GLU A 649 -12.41 5.63 -13.74
C GLU A 649 -11.53 5.12 -12.58
N PRO A 650 -12.01 4.23 -11.71
CA PRO A 650 -11.17 3.49 -10.79
C PRO A 650 -10.61 2.24 -11.47
N GLU A 651 -9.29 2.11 -11.49
CA GLU A 651 -8.56 0.90 -11.93
C GLU A 651 -8.79 -0.25 -10.93
N GLU A 652 -9.24 -1.39 -11.46
CA GLU A 652 -9.32 -2.69 -10.80
C GLU A 652 -7.99 -3.44 -11.03
N ASP A 653 -7.24 -3.69 -9.96
CA ASP A 653 -6.13 -4.66 -9.96
C ASP A 653 -6.57 -5.89 -9.13
N GLU A 654 -6.97 -6.95 -9.82
CA GLU A 654 -7.08 -8.29 -9.26
C GLU A 654 -5.73 -9.03 -9.41
N THR A 655 -5.05 -9.27 -8.29
CA THR A 655 -4.11 -10.40 -8.19
C THR A 655 -4.27 -11.09 -6.84
N LEU A 656 -4.71 -12.35 -6.92
CA LEU A 656 -4.83 -13.31 -5.84
C LEU A 656 -3.42 -13.81 -5.43
N SER A 657 -2.93 -13.43 -4.25
CA SER A 657 -1.82 -14.14 -3.59
C SER A 657 -1.86 -13.99 -2.06
N SER A 658 -2.08 -15.11 -1.39
CA SER A 658 -1.69 -15.45 0.00
C SER A 658 -1.16 -14.30 0.88
N GLU A 659 -2.04 -13.73 1.70
CA GLU A 659 -1.65 -12.83 2.79
C GLU A 659 -1.04 -13.61 3.96
N SER A 660 0.26 -13.44 4.17
CA SER A 660 0.92 -13.68 5.45
C SER A 660 1.58 -12.39 5.93
N GLU A 661 0.86 -11.59 6.71
CA GLU A 661 1.42 -10.45 7.45
C GLU A 661 1.53 -10.77 8.96
N PRO A 662 2.65 -10.45 9.64
CA PRO A 662 2.72 -10.42 11.09
C PRO A 662 2.40 -9.01 11.62
N GLU A 663 1.13 -8.76 11.97
CA GLU A 663 0.75 -7.59 12.78
C GLU A 663 1.27 -7.72 14.23
N SER A 664 1.75 -6.61 14.79
CA SER A 664 2.16 -6.47 16.19
C SER A 664 1.00 -6.79 17.14
N LYS A 665 1.04 -7.95 17.81
CA LYS A 665 0.00 -8.40 18.75
C LYS A 665 -0.04 -7.49 19.98
N GLY A 666 -1.05 -6.61 20.06
CA GLY A 666 -1.35 -5.76 21.24
C GLY A 666 -1.93 -6.51 22.45
N TYR A 667 -1.60 -7.78 22.63
CA TYR A 667 -2.13 -8.64 23.69
C TYR A 667 -1.12 -9.72 24.10
N VAL A 668 -1.14 -10.11 25.37
CA VAL A 668 -0.32 -11.19 25.94
C VAL A 668 -1.21 -12.33 26.39
N ILE A 669 -0.82 -13.56 26.06
CA ILE A 669 -1.48 -14.79 26.50
C ILE A 669 -0.67 -15.36 27.66
N ASN A 670 -1.24 -15.34 28.85
CA ASN A 670 -0.59 -15.84 30.07
C ASN A 670 -0.74 -17.36 30.23
N ASN A 671 -1.83 -17.96 29.73
CA ASN A 671 -2.10 -19.39 29.85
C ASN A 671 -2.31 -20.07 28.50
N TRP A 672 -1.26 -20.74 28.03
CA TRP A 672 -1.26 -21.45 26.75
C TRP A 672 -2.16 -22.69 26.73
N GLY A 673 -2.42 -23.33 27.88
CA GLY A 673 -3.28 -24.51 27.94
C GLY A 673 -4.73 -24.20 27.54
N TRP A 674 -5.29 -23.11 28.08
CA TRP A 674 -6.62 -22.63 27.68
C TRP A 674 -6.66 -22.16 26.23
N TYR A 675 -5.59 -21.50 25.76
CA TYR A 675 -5.48 -21.08 24.37
C TYR A 675 -5.61 -22.28 23.41
N TYR A 676 -4.82 -23.35 23.60
CA TYR A 676 -4.91 -24.54 22.74
C TYR A 676 -6.26 -25.25 22.89
N LEU A 677 -6.82 -25.34 24.09
CA LEU A 677 -8.14 -25.94 24.30
C LEU A 677 -9.25 -25.20 23.54
N PHE A 678 -9.25 -23.87 23.55
CA PHE A 678 -10.28 -23.09 22.86
C PHE A 678 -10.03 -22.99 21.36
N VAL A 679 -8.78 -22.96 20.89
CA VAL A 679 -8.48 -23.11 19.46
C VAL A 679 -8.97 -24.46 18.94
N LEU A 680 -8.72 -25.54 19.69
CA LEU A 680 -9.26 -26.87 19.40
C LEU A 680 -10.80 -26.86 19.44
N GLY A 681 -11.41 -26.24 20.45
CA GLY A 681 -12.86 -26.10 20.56
C GLY A 681 -13.50 -25.40 19.37
N THR A 682 -12.85 -24.36 18.82
CA THR A 682 -13.32 -23.71 17.59
C THR A 682 -13.15 -24.61 16.37
N ALA A 683 -12.06 -25.38 16.28
CA ALA A 683 -11.87 -26.36 15.21
C ALA A 683 -12.95 -27.47 15.24
N LEU A 684 -13.38 -27.91 16.43
CA LEU A 684 -14.48 -28.87 16.59
C LEU A 684 -15.84 -28.32 16.15
N GLY A 685 -16.01 -27.00 16.17
CA GLY A 685 -17.20 -26.32 15.66
C GLY A 685 -17.09 -25.89 14.20
N ASP A 686 -15.95 -26.10 13.54
CA ASP A 686 -15.70 -25.67 12.15
C ASP A 686 -16.34 -26.65 11.16
N GLU A 687 -16.80 -26.13 10.02
CA GLU A 687 -17.51 -26.92 9.00
C GLU A 687 -16.61 -28.01 8.40
N ILE A 688 -15.30 -27.72 8.30
CA ILE A 688 -14.27 -28.65 7.82
C ILE A 688 -14.19 -29.91 8.70
N PHE A 689 -14.36 -29.77 10.02
CA PHE A 689 -14.34 -30.92 10.92
C PHE A 689 -15.53 -31.84 10.63
N TYR A 690 -16.74 -31.28 10.55
CA TYR A 690 -17.95 -32.06 10.29
C TYR A 690 -18.00 -32.67 8.89
N ALA A 691 -17.46 -31.96 7.89
CA ALA A 691 -17.27 -32.48 6.53
C ALA A 691 -16.37 -33.72 6.48
N SER A 692 -15.42 -33.87 7.40
CA SER A 692 -14.59 -35.07 7.51
C SER A 692 -15.20 -36.16 8.41
N PHE A 693 -15.85 -35.75 9.50
CA PHE A 693 -16.35 -36.65 10.54
C PHE A 693 -17.60 -37.43 10.11
N ILE A 694 -18.56 -36.76 9.45
CA ILE A 694 -19.85 -37.38 9.14
C ILE A 694 -19.73 -38.47 8.04
N PRO A 695 -18.95 -38.27 6.96
CA PRO A 695 -18.69 -39.36 6.01
C PRO A 695 -18.01 -40.55 6.67
N PHE A 696 -17.02 -40.32 7.54
CA PHE A 696 -16.38 -41.40 8.29
C PHE A 696 -17.42 -42.21 9.11
N TRP A 697 -18.32 -41.54 9.82
CA TRP A 697 -19.40 -42.19 10.58
C TRP A 697 -20.38 -42.94 9.67
N PHE A 698 -20.76 -42.34 8.55
CA PHE A 698 -21.69 -42.93 7.58
C PHE A 698 -21.17 -44.24 7.00
N TRP A 699 -19.88 -44.30 6.64
CA TRP A 699 -19.28 -45.47 6.00
C TRP A 699 -18.79 -46.54 7.00
N ASN A 700 -18.34 -46.15 8.20
CA ASN A 700 -17.68 -47.08 9.14
C ASN A 700 -18.53 -47.48 10.36
N ILE A 701 -19.52 -46.68 10.75
CA ILE A 701 -20.28 -46.89 12.00
C ILE A 701 -21.74 -47.22 11.68
N ASP A 702 -22.48 -46.26 11.13
CA ASP A 702 -23.90 -46.41 10.82
C ASP A 702 -24.37 -45.37 9.80
N GLY A 703 -24.62 -45.84 8.57
CA GLY A 703 -25.08 -44.99 7.47
C GLY A 703 -26.47 -44.39 7.68
N ALA A 704 -27.34 -45.01 8.48
CA ALA A 704 -28.68 -44.46 8.74
C ALA A 704 -28.63 -43.29 9.74
N VAL A 705 -27.83 -43.41 10.79
CA VAL A 705 -27.60 -42.31 11.74
C VAL A 705 -26.84 -41.18 11.06
N GLY A 706 -25.78 -41.50 10.30
CA GLY A 706 -25.00 -40.51 9.55
C GLY A 706 -25.88 -39.67 8.61
N ARG A 707 -26.74 -40.32 7.81
CA ARG A 707 -27.63 -39.62 6.86
C ARG A 707 -28.60 -38.66 7.55
N ARG A 708 -29.24 -39.08 8.65
CA ARG A 708 -30.17 -38.21 9.40
C ARG A 708 -29.45 -37.03 10.03
N VAL A 709 -28.24 -37.23 10.55
CA VAL A 709 -27.41 -36.16 11.12
C VAL A 709 -27.00 -35.13 10.05
N VAL A 710 -26.62 -35.56 8.83
CA VAL A 710 -26.33 -34.63 7.72
C VAL A 710 -27.56 -33.78 7.36
N LEU A 711 -28.74 -34.40 7.27
CA LEU A 711 -29.98 -33.68 6.95
C LEU A 711 -30.34 -32.64 8.01
N VAL A 712 -30.23 -33.01 9.30
CA VAL A 712 -30.42 -32.07 10.41
C VAL A 712 -29.41 -30.91 10.34
N TRP A 713 -28.13 -31.23 10.11
CA TRP A 713 -27.07 -30.22 10.02
C TRP A 713 -27.32 -29.23 8.88
N THR A 714 -27.66 -29.74 7.69
CA THR A 714 -27.87 -28.91 6.50
C THR A 714 -29.05 -27.96 6.64
N VAL A 715 -30.19 -28.46 7.15
CA VAL A 715 -31.39 -27.62 7.35
C VAL A 715 -31.14 -26.54 8.41
N ILE A 716 -30.47 -26.89 9.52
CA ILE A 716 -30.19 -25.94 10.59
C ILE A 716 -29.15 -24.88 10.16
N MET A 717 -28.15 -25.26 9.37
CA MET A 717 -27.18 -24.30 8.82
C MET A 717 -27.79 -23.37 7.80
N TYR A 718 -28.60 -23.89 6.87
CA TYR A 718 -29.31 -23.07 5.89
C TYR A 718 -30.19 -22.00 6.56
N ILE A 719 -31.00 -22.41 7.54
CA ILE A 719 -31.87 -21.49 8.29
C ILE A 719 -31.03 -20.52 9.14
N GLY A 720 -29.99 -21.01 9.82
CA GLY A 720 -29.14 -20.20 10.69
C GLY A 720 -28.41 -19.08 9.95
N GLN A 721 -27.85 -19.39 8.78
CA GLN A 721 -27.10 -18.44 7.95
C GLN A 721 -28.04 -17.49 7.19
N GLY A 722 -29.18 -18.00 6.71
CA GLY A 722 -30.25 -17.15 6.18
C GLY A 722 -30.75 -16.12 7.20
N ILE A 723 -30.97 -16.52 8.46
CA ILE A 723 -31.34 -15.60 9.54
C ILE A 723 -30.20 -14.60 9.81
N LYS A 724 -28.94 -15.06 9.80
CA LYS A 724 -27.77 -14.20 10.03
C LYS A 724 -27.64 -13.09 8.98
N ASP A 725 -27.89 -13.42 7.71
CA ASP A 725 -27.86 -12.47 6.58
C ASP A 725 -29.10 -11.56 6.53
N ILE A 726 -30.22 -11.96 7.12
CA ILE A 726 -31.41 -11.11 7.31
C ILE A 726 -31.21 -10.15 8.48
N VAL A 727 -30.66 -10.63 9.61
CA VAL A 727 -30.52 -9.86 10.85
C VAL A 727 -29.35 -8.88 10.79
N ARG A 728 -28.29 -9.19 10.01
CA ARG A 728 -27.13 -8.31 9.71
C ARG A 728 -26.49 -7.66 10.95
N TRP A 729 -26.46 -8.36 12.08
CA TRP A 729 -25.98 -7.80 13.34
C TRP A 729 -24.45 -7.71 13.39
N PRO A 730 -23.84 -6.60 13.84
CA PRO A 730 -22.39 -6.47 13.91
C PRO A 730 -21.78 -7.27 15.07
N ARG A 731 -20.56 -7.78 14.88
CA ARG A 731 -19.72 -8.41 15.92
C ARG A 731 -19.29 -7.39 17.00
N PRO A 732 -18.89 -7.82 18.22
CA PRO A 732 -18.49 -6.90 19.28
C PRO A 732 -17.32 -5.99 18.86
N SER A 733 -17.36 -4.75 19.37
CA SER A 733 -16.34 -3.72 19.12
C SER A 733 -15.01 -4.04 19.80
N CYS A 734 -13.92 -3.77 19.11
CA CYS A 734 -12.55 -3.91 19.60
C CYS A 734 -11.84 -2.57 19.40
N PRO A 735 -11.30 -1.91 20.44
CA PRO A 735 -11.20 -2.27 21.89
C PRO A 735 -12.53 -2.04 22.67
N PRO A 736 -12.86 -2.74 23.79
CA PRO A 736 -12.01 -3.42 24.79
C PRO A 736 -11.83 -4.95 24.66
N ALA A 737 -12.59 -5.64 23.81
CA ALA A 737 -12.37 -7.07 23.53
C ALA A 737 -11.27 -7.26 22.46
N VAL A 738 -10.54 -8.37 22.48
CA VAL A 738 -9.46 -8.66 21.51
C VAL A 738 -9.87 -9.79 20.57
N ARG A 739 -9.72 -9.57 19.26
CA ARG A 739 -9.92 -10.64 18.27
C ARG A 739 -8.63 -11.42 18.08
N LEU A 740 -8.66 -12.71 18.45
CA LEU A 740 -7.51 -13.60 18.32
C LEU A 740 -7.42 -14.26 16.93
N GLN A 741 -8.50 -14.22 16.13
CA GLN A 741 -8.56 -14.81 14.79
C GLN A 741 -9.23 -13.83 13.80
N LYS A 742 -8.70 -13.77 12.57
CA LYS A 742 -9.20 -12.86 11.52
C LYS A 742 -10.11 -13.53 10.47
N LYS A 743 -10.01 -14.86 10.30
CA LYS A 743 -10.69 -15.63 9.23
C LYS A 743 -12.20 -15.37 9.10
N TRP A 744 -12.89 -15.04 10.20
CA TRP A 744 -14.34 -14.79 10.22
C TRP A 744 -14.72 -13.37 10.66
N ALA A 745 -13.77 -12.42 10.65
CA ALA A 745 -13.98 -11.07 11.18
C ALA A 745 -14.99 -10.24 10.35
N LEU A 746 -15.17 -10.60 9.08
CA LEU A 746 -16.03 -9.89 8.12
C LEU A 746 -17.50 -10.34 8.16
N GLU A 747 -17.82 -11.45 8.84
CA GLU A 747 -19.17 -11.96 8.97
C GLU A 747 -19.98 -11.28 10.08
N TYR A 748 -21.31 -11.28 9.93
CA TYR A 748 -22.24 -10.86 10.96
C TYR A 748 -22.18 -11.75 12.23
N GLY A 749 -22.56 -11.19 13.37
CA GLY A 749 -22.42 -11.81 14.69
C GLY A 749 -23.59 -12.70 15.14
N MET A 750 -24.82 -12.38 14.74
CA MET A 750 -26.04 -12.97 15.31
C MET A 750 -26.88 -13.66 14.22
N PRO A 751 -27.38 -14.90 14.44
CA PRO A 751 -27.05 -15.84 15.50
C PRO A 751 -25.66 -16.50 15.30
N SER A 752 -25.07 -17.02 16.38
CA SER A 752 -23.81 -17.76 16.30
C SER A 752 -24.03 -19.15 15.68
N THR A 753 -23.61 -19.34 14.43
CA THR A 753 -23.76 -20.60 13.69
C THR A 753 -22.94 -21.74 14.31
N HIS A 754 -21.72 -21.47 14.79
CA HIS A 754 -20.93 -22.46 15.54
C HIS A 754 -21.63 -22.93 16.83
N ALA A 755 -22.34 -22.03 17.53
CA ALA A 755 -23.12 -22.42 18.71
C ALA A 755 -24.35 -23.27 18.31
N MET A 756 -24.97 -22.96 17.17
CA MET A 756 -26.08 -23.75 16.63
C MET A 756 -25.64 -25.18 16.26
N VAL A 757 -24.53 -25.34 15.54
CA VAL A 757 -23.95 -26.65 15.19
C VAL A 757 -23.51 -27.42 16.44
N GLY A 758 -22.87 -26.73 17.39
CA GLY A 758 -22.39 -27.33 18.63
C GLY A 758 -23.50 -27.92 19.50
N VAL A 759 -24.74 -27.48 19.33
CA VAL A 759 -25.94 -28.07 19.96
C VAL A 759 -26.58 -29.14 19.08
N SER A 760 -26.82 -28.83 17.80
CA SER A 760 -27.64 -29.67 16.92
C SER A 760 -27.00 -31.01 16.59
N ILE A 761 -25.70 -31.06 16.35
CA ILE A 761 -25.02 -32.31 15.95
C ILE A 761 -24.91 -33.29 17.12
N PRO A 762 -24.35 -32.94 18.30
CA PRO A 762 -24.26 -33.89 19.41
C PRO A 762 -25.64 -34.35 19.90
N LEU A 763 -26.64 -33.47 19.90
CA LEU A 763 -28.00 -33.82 20.31
C LEU A 763 -28.69 -34.74 19.29
N SER A 764 -28.55 -34.49 17.98
CA SER A 764 -29.10 -35.36 16.94
C SER A 764 -28.46 -36.74 16.93
N VAL A 765 -27.14 -36.83 17.13
CA VAL A 765 -26.44 -38.11 17.28
C VAL A 765 -27.09 -38.91 18.43
N ILE A 766 -27.22 -38.32 19.62
CA ILE A 766 -27.82 -39.00 20.78
C ILE A 766 -29.26 -39.43 20.50
N LEU A 767 -30.10 -38.55 19.94
CA LEU A 767 -31.50 -38.85 19.65
C LEU A 767 -31.64 -40.05 18.71
N TYR A 768 -30.81 -40.14 17.67
CA TYR A 768 -30.87 -41.23 16.70
C TYR A 768 -30.13 -42.51 17.17
N THR A 769 -29.20 -42.42 18.12
CA THR A 769 -28.52 -43.59 18.68
C THR A 769 -29.20 -44.19 19.92
N MET A 770 -30.08 -43.43 20.60
CA MET A 770 -30.70 -43.83 21.88
C MET A 770 -31.47 -45.14 21.83
N ASN A 771 -32.12 -45.44 20.70
CA ASN A 771 -32.92 -46.66 20.48
C ASN A 771 -32.15 -47.75 19.71
N ARG A 772 -30.89 -47.50 19.35
CA ARG A 772 -30.11 -48.35 18.44
C ARG A 772 -28.86 -48.94 19.07
N TYR A 773 -28.26 -48.24 20.02
CA TYR A 773 -27.08 -48.70 20.76
C TYR A 773 -27.37 -48.79 22.25
N GLN A 774 -26.81 -49.81 22.91
CA GLN A 774 -26.96 -50.01 24.35
C GLN A 774 -25.88 -49.21 25.09
N TYR A 775 -26.17 -47.95 25.42
CA TYR A 775 -25.34 -47.12 26.31
C TYR A 775 -26.24 -46.26 27.20
N SER A 776 -25.69 -45.78 28.32
CA SER A 776 -26.45 -44.92 29.25
C SER A 776 -26.74 -43.57 28.60
N VAL A 777 -28.02 -43.25 28.41
CA VAL A 777 -28.48 -41.96 27.84
C VAL A 777 -27.93 -40.77 28.64
N ILE A 778 -27.79 -40.93 29.96
CA ILE A 778 -27.25 -39.91 30.86
C ILE A 778 -25.80 -39.56 30.47
N LEU A 779 -24.97 -40.57 30.15
CA LEU A 779 -23.59 -40.33 29.71
C LEU A 779 -23.55 -39.63 28.35
N GLY A 780 -24.49 -39.95 27.45
CA GLY A 780 -24.64 -39.25 26.17
C GLY A 780 -24.96 -37.77 26.36
N ILE A 781 -25.96 -37.45 27.19
CA ILE A 781 -26.36 -36.06 27.47
C ILE A 781 -25.22 -35.28 28.12
N LEU A 782 -24.48 -35.87 29.06
CA LEU A 782 -23.30 -35.24 29.66
C LEU A 782 -22.21 -34.94 28.62
N PHE A 783 -22.00 -35.86 27.67
CA PHE A 783 -21.06 -35.64 26.56
C PHE A 783 -21.50 -34.49 25.65
N ALA A 784 -22.78 -34.43 25.27
CA ALA A 784 -23.30 -33.33 24.44
C ALA A 784 -23.22 -31.96 25.15
N ILE A 785 -23.52 -31.91 26.45
CA ILE A 785 -23.37 -30.69 27.24
C ILE A 785 -21.90 -30.26 27.31
N GLY A 786 -20.99 -31.21 27.55
CA GLY A 786 -19.54 -30.98 27.54
C GLY A 786 -19.06 -30.41 26.19
N TRP A 787 -19.42 -31.07 25.10
CA TRP A 787 -19.08 -30.65 23.73
C TRP A 787 -19.58 -29.24 23.40
N CYS A 788 -20.86 -28.97 23.67
CA CYS A 788 -21.49 -27.68 23.45
C CYS A 788 -20.81 -26.56 24.28
N SER A 789 -20.49 -26.84 25.55
CA SER A 789 -19.85 -25.86 26.43
C SER A 789 -18.48 -25.43 25.93
N VAL A 790 -17.68 -26.36 25.40
CA VAL A 790 -16.33 -26.08 24.87
C VAL A 790 -16.40 -25.20 23.62
N ILE A 791 -17.31 -25.51 22.69
CA ILE A 791 -17.49 -24.71 21.45
C ILE A 791 -17.96 -23.29 21.79
N CYS A 792 -18.97 -23.15 22.66
CA CYS A 792 -19.52 -21.84 23.01
C CYS A 792 -18.50 -20.95 23.74
N LEU A 793 -17.76 -21.50 24.72
CA LEU A 793 -16.72 -20.76 25.44
C LEU A 793 -15.57 -20.35 24.52
N SER A 794 -15.23 -21.17 23.51
CA SER A 794 -14.16 -20.82 22.56
C SER A 794 -14.47 -19.56 21.73
N ARG A 795 -15.73 -19.34 21.34
CA ARG A 795 -16.14 -18.17 20.54
C ARG A 795 -16.11 -16.86 21.34
N LEU A 796 -16.36 -16.94 22.65
CA LEU A 796 -16.17 -15.82 23.57
C LEU A 796 -14.69 -15.53 23.80
N TYR A 797 -13.89 -16.58 24.03
CA TYR A 797 -12.44 -16.45 24.26
C TYR A 797 -11.71 -15.80 23.07
N LEU A 798 -12.06 -16.18 21.84
CA LEU A 798 -11.47 -15.61 20.63
C LEU A 798 -11.94 -14.18 20.31
N GLY A 799 -12.93 -13.65 21.04
CA GLY A 799 -13.47 -12.29 20.85
C GLY A 799 -14.33 -12.13 19.60
N MET A 800 -14.88 -13.24 19.09
CA MET A 800 -15.60 -13.26 17.80
C MET A 800 -17.09 -12.98 17.95
N HIS A 801 -17.70 -13.31 19.08
CA HIS A 801 -19.14 -13.13 19.33
C HIS A 801 -19.39 -12.52 20.72
N SER A 802 -20.53 -11.86 20.89
CA SER A 802 -21.05 -11.45 22.20
C SER A 802 -21.72 -12.64 22.91
N VAL A 803 -21.98 -12.49 24.22
CA VAL A 803 -22.70 -13.52 24.99
C VAL A 803 -24.14 -13.68 24.49
N LEU A 804 -24.77 -12.57 24.09
CA LEU A 804 -26.10 -12.57 23.48
C LEU A 804 -26.16 -13.43 22.20
N ASP A 805 -25.19 -13.30 21.30
CA ASP A 805 -25.16 -14.02 20.02
C ASP A 805 -25.15 -15.55 20.22
N ILE A 806 -24.47 -16.02 21.26
CA ILE A 806 -24.35 -17.43 21.61
C ILE A 806 -25.63 -17.93 22.26
N VAL A 807 -26.19 -17.19 23.22
CA VAL A 807 -27.45 -17.57 23.88
C VAL A 807 -28.58 -17.67 22.86
N VAL A 808 -28.69 -16.69 21.95
CA VAL A 808 -29.69 -16.71 20.88
C VAL A 808 -29.44 -17.88 19.93
N GLY A 809 -28.18 -18.17 19.59
CA GLY A 809 -27.83 -19.35 18.79
C GLY A 809 -28.26 -20.68 19.43
N ILE A 810 -28.00 -20.87 20.73
CA ILE A 810 -28.39 -22.09 21.46
C ILE A 810 -29.92 -22.22 21.51
N VAL A 811 -30.63 -21.15 21.87
CA VAL A 811 -32.10 -21.15 21.97
C VAL A 811 -32.72 -21.42 20.59
N LEU A 812 -32.21 -20.77 19.55
CA LEU A 812 -32.68 -20.98 18.17
C LEU A 812 -32.44 -22.43 17.71
N ALA A 813 -31.27 -23.01 17.99
CA ALA A 813 -30.97 -24.38 17.63
C ALA A 813 -31.90 -25.39 18.33
N LEU A 814 -32.13 -25.22 19.64
CA LEU A 814 -33.09 -26.07 20.38
C LEU A 814 -34.52 -25.92 19.86
N ALA A 815 -34.95 -24.70 19.52
CA ALA A 815 -36.26 -24.43 18.95
C ALA A 815 -36.41 -25.07 17.55
N LEU A 816 -35.38 -24.99 16.70
CA LEU A 816 -35.38 -25.58 15.36
C LEU A 816 -35.33 -27.11 15.38
N MET A 817 -34.70 -27.73 16.38
CA MET A 817 -34.65 -29.19 16.50
C MET A 817 -36.04 -29.83 16.64
N VAL A 818 -37.01 -29.16 17.29
CA VAL A 818 -38.36 -29.70 17.51
C VAL A 818 -39.11 -30.01 16.20
N PRO A 819 -39.21 -29.09 15.21
CA PRO A 819 -39.80 -29.40 13.92
C PRO A 819 -38.86 -30.11 12.95
N VAL A 820 -37.53 -29.92 13.04
CA VAL A 820 -36.58 -30.50 12.08
C VAL A 820 -36.42 -32.01 12.28
N VAL A 821 -36.36 -32.51 13.51
CA VAL A 821 -36.22 -33.95 13.78
C VAL A 821 -37.34 -34.81 13.14
N PRO A 822 -38.65 -34.52 13.35
CA PRO A 822 -39.72 -35.29 12.71
C PRO A 822 -39.78 -35.08 11.19
N LEU A 823 -39.42 -33.89 10.70
CA LEU A 823 -39.30 -33.63 9.26
C LEU A 823 -38.20 -34.51 8.64
N VAL A 824 -37.05 -34.63 9.29
CA VAL A 824 -35.93 -35.44 8.82
C VAL A 824 -36.28 -36.93 8.84
N ASP A 825 -37.01 -37.43 9.84
CA ASP A 825 -37.45 -38.83 9.85
C ASP A 825 -38.43 -39.13 8.68
N ALA A 826 -39.34 -38.19 8.37
CA ALA A 826 -40.24 -38.32 7.22
C ALA A 826 -39.49 -38.24 5.88
N LEU A 827 -38.54 -37.31 5.75
CA LEU A 827 -37.68 -37.18 4.58
C LEU A 827 -36.81 -38.42 4.40
N ASP A 828 -36.16 -38.92 5.46
CA ASP A 828 -35.34 -40.13 5.43
C ASP A 828 -36.14 -41.35 4.94
N HIS A 829 -37.38 -41.51 5.44
CA HIS A 829 -38.27 -42.56 4.97
C HIS A 829 -38.61 -42.41 3.48
N TYR A 830 -38.94 -41.19 3.04
CA TYR A 830 -39.26 -40.87 1.65
C TYR A 830 -38.08 -41.08 0.69
N LEU A 831 -36.87 -40.70 1.12
CA LEU A 831 -35.62 -40.90 0.37
C LEU A 831 -35.31 -42.38 0.13
N LEU A 832 -35.69 -43.25 1.07
CA LEU A 832 -35.49 -44.69 0.96
C LEU A 832 -36.59 -45.42 0.17
N THR A 833 -37.83 -44.94 0.19
CA THR A 833 -38.97 -45.63 -0.47
C THR A 833 -39.23 -45.17 -1.90
N SER A 834 -38.90 -43.93 -2.24
CA SER A 834 -39.24 -43.37 -3.56
C SER A 834 -38.09 -43.48 -4.57
N HIS A 835 -38.42 -43.87 -5.81
CA HIS A 835 -37.47 -43.95 -6.92
C HIS A 835 -37.08 -42.57 -7.49
N TRP A 836 -37.95 -41.57 -7.36
CA TRP A 836 -37.76 -40.19 -7.83
C TRP A 836 -36.96 -39.31 -6.87
N SER A 837 -36.54 -39.85 -5.72
CA SER A 837 -35.81 -39.13 -4.66
C SER A 837 -34.60 -38.30 -5.12
N PRO A 838 -33.68 -38.76 -6.00
CA PRO A 838 -32.51 -37.95 -6.38
C PRO A 838 -32.87 -36.75 -7.27
N ALA A 839 -33.85 -36.90 -8.18
CA ALA A 839 -34.31 -35.80 -9.01
C ALA A 839 -35.01 -34.72 -8.16
N ILE A 840 -35.85 -35.13 -7.22
CA ILE A 840 -36.54 -34.21 -6.31
C ILE A 840 -35.54 -33.49 -5.41
N LEU A 841 -34.57 -34.19 -4.82
CA LEU A 841 -33.52 -33.56 -4.01
C LEU A 841 -32.70 -32.53 -4.80
N LEU A 842 -32.32 -32.85 -6.04
CA LEU A 842 -31.58 -31.91 -6.89
C LEU A 842 -32.41 -30.67 -7.22
N THR A 843 -33.70 -30.83 -7.55
CA THR A 843 -34.59 -29.68 -7.82
C THR A 843 -34.81 -28.82 -6.57
N VAL A 844 -34.96 -29.43 -5.39
CA VAL A 844 -35.10 -28.70 -4.12
C VAL A 844 -33.81 -27.96 -3.78
N ALA A 845 -32.64 -28.59 -3.96
CA ALA A 845 -31.35 -27.94 -3.73
C ALA A 845 -31.15 -26.72 -4.64
N ILE A 846 -31.44 -26.84 -5.94
CA ILE A 846 -31.37 -25.72 -6.89
C ILE A 846 -32.35 -24.61 -6.49
N CYS A 847 -33.59 -24.94 -6.13
CA CYS A 847 -34.56 -23.97 -5.65
C CYS A 847 -34.06 -23.24 -4.39
N LEU A 848 -33.51 -23.95 -3.40
CA LEU A 848 -32.98 -23.34 -2.18
C LEU A 848 -31.80 -22.39 -2.46
N VAL A 849 -30.93 -22.71 -3.43
CA VAL A 849 -29.84 -21.81 -3.85
C VAL A 849 -30.38 -20.57 -4.55
N VAL A 850 -31.41 -20.71 -5.40
CA VAL A 850 -32.04 -19.58 -6.10
C VAL A 850 -32.79 -18.66 -5.13
N PHE A 851 -33.49 -19.24 -4.15
CA PHE A 851 -34.27 -18.49 -3.14
C PHE A 851 -33.45 -18.04 -1.93
N TYR A 852 -32.14 -18.28 -1.91
CA TYR A 852 -31.27 -17.82 -0.83
C TYR A 852 -31.23 -16.28 -0.79
N PRO A 853 -31.36 -15.65 0.39
CA PRO A 853 -31.36 -14.19 0.50
C PRO A 853 -30.04 -13.60 -0.04
N SER A 854 -30.14 -12.63 -0.94
CA SER A 854 -28.96 -11.96 -1.50
C SER A 854 -28.37 -11.01 -0.45
N SER A 855 -27.10 -11.20 -0.11
CA SER A 855 -26.36 -10.28 0.76
C SER A 855 -25.21 -9.61 0.00
N ASP A 856 -25.01 -8.32 0.29
CA ASP A 856 -24.19 -7.38 -0.49
C ASP A 856 -22.67 -7.61 -0.33
N ARG A 857 -22.25 -8.65 0.44
CA ARG A 857 -20.84 -8.94 0.73
C ARG A 857 -20.55 -10.43 0.53
N TRP A 858 -19.39 -10.72 -0.05
CA TRP A 858 -18.88 -12.09 -0.17
C TRP A 858 -18.39 -12.60 1.19
N THR A 859 -18.83 -13.80 1.60
CA THR A 859 -18.41 -14.46 2.83
C THR A 859 -17.94 -15.89 2.55
N PRO A 860 -16.88 -16.37 3.23
CA PRO A 860 -16.32 -17.71 2.99
C PRO A 860 -17.30 -18.85 3.36
N THR A 861 -18.22 -18.65 4.31
CA THR A 861 -19.24 -19.65 4.69
C THR A 861 -20.33 -19.84 3.62
N ARG A 862 -20.56 -18.84 2.76
CA ARG A 862 -21.53 -18.98 1.66
C ARG A 862 -21.09 -20.05 0.66
N VAL A 863 -19.80 -20.08 0.34
CA VAL A 863 -19.24 -21.03 -0.62
C VAL A 863 -19.35 -22.46 -0.09
N THR A 864 -19.09 -22.67 1.19
CA THR A 864 -19.21 -23.97 1.85
C THR A 864 -20.67 -24.42 1.93
N GLU A 865 -21.61 -23.55 2.30
CA GLU A 865 -23.05 -23.87 2.34
C GLU A 865 -23.61 -24.30 0.98
N VAL A 866 -23.32 -23.55 -0.09
CA VAL A 866 -23.82 -23.88 -1.42
C VAL A 866 -23.16 -25.17 -1.94
N SER A 867 -21.89 -25.42 -1.61
CA SER A 867 -21.23 -26.70 -1.93
C SER A 867 -21.90 -27.89 -1.21
N HIS A 868 -22.28 -27.74 0.06
CA HIS A 868 -22.97 -28.79 0.82
C HIS A 868 -24.39 -29.07 0.30
N LEU A 869 -25.15 -28.03 -0.07
CA LEU A 869 -26.47 -28.20 -0.67
C LEU A 869 -26.45 -28.95 -2.01
N ILE A 870 -25.40 -28.72 -2.82
CA ILE A 870 -25.22 -29.39 -4.11
C ILE A 870 -24.74 -30.84 -3.95
N SER A 871 -23.94 -31.14 -2.93
CA SER A 871 -23.41 -32.49 -2.65
C SER A 871 -24.43 -33.41 -1.93
N MET A 872 -25.41 -32.83 -1.23
CA MET A 872 -26.46 -33.54 -0.46
C MET A 872 -27.24 -34.65 -1.22
N PRO A 873 -27.67 -34.46 -2.50
CA PRO A 873 -28.40 -35.48 -3.26
C PRO A 873 -27.56 -36.74 -3.55
N VAL A 874 -26.24 -36.56 -3.69
CA VAL A 874 -25.27 -37.64 -3.95
C VAL A 874 -24.96 -38.41 -2.66
N GLU A 875 -24.90 -37.71 -1.53
CA GLU A 875 -24.63 -38.29 -0.21
C GLU A 875 -25.80 -39.10 0.36
N CYS A 876 -27.04 -38.66 0.14
CA CYS A 876 -28.21 -39.18 0.85
C CYS A 876 -28.99 -40.29 0.11
N SER A 877 -28.76 -40.51 -1.19
CA SER A 877 -29.53 -41.48 -1.99
C SER A 877 -28.76 -42.77 -2.27
N PRO A 878 -29.08 -43.91 -1.61
CA PRO A 878 -28.52 -45.20 -1.98
C PRO A 878 -28.96 -45.64 -3.38
N THR A 879 -30.08 -45.14 -3.90
CA THR A 879 -30.59 -45.40 -5.26
C THR A 879 -29.79 -44.65 -6.33
N ALA A 880 -29.30 -43.42 -6.07
CA ALA A 880 -28.43 -42.69 -6.99
C ALA A 880 -27.07 -43.38 -7.13
N VAL A 881 -26.49 -43.84 -6.01
CA VAL A 881 -25.24 -44.62 -6.01
C VAL A 881 -25.45 -45.96 -6.73
N ARG A 882 -26.59 -46.64 -6.53
CA ARG A 882 -26.91 -47.90 -7.23
C ARG A 882 -27.20 -47.72 -8.73
N ALA A 883 -27.80 -46.60 -9.13
CA ALA A 883 -28.03 -46.25 -10.53
C ALA A 883 -26.72 -45.88 -11.25
N MET A 884 -25.84 -45.09 -10.61
CA MET A 884 -24.48 -44.79 -11.11
C MET A 884 -23.62 -46.06 -11.20
N LEU A 885 -23.69 -46.95 -10.21
CA LEU A 885 -22.94 -48.22 -10.21
C LEU A 885 -23.51 -49.25 -11.20
N SER A 886 -24.82 -49.19 -11.54
CA SER A 886 -25.42 -50.09 -12.54
C SER A 886 -25.01 -49.81 -13.99
N LEU A 887 -24.40 -48.66 -14.26
CA LEU A 887 -23.86 -48.27 -15.57
C LEU A 887 -22.45 -48.84 -15.83
N SER A 888 -21.82 -49.49 -14.85
CA SER A 888 -20.43 -49.97 -14.93
C SER A 888 -20.34 -51.46 -14.55
N PRO A 889 -20.17 -52.41 -15.49
CA PRO A 889 -20.31 -53.84 -15.22
C PRO A 889 -19.03 -54.53 -14.69
N VAL A 890 -18.06 -53.77 -14.19
CA VAL A 890 -16.76 -54.32 -13.77
C VAL A 890 -16.35 -53.55 -12.52
N TYR A 891 -16.30 -54.18 -11.34
CA TYR A 891 -15.32 -53.92 -10.26
C TYR A 891 -15.78 -54.60 -8.94
N SER A 892 -14.79 -55.18 -8.25
CA SER A 892 -14.91 -55.86 -6.95
C SER A 892 -15.09 -54.85 -5.79
N SER A 893 -15.60 -55.34 -4.65
CA SER A 893 -16.10 -54.57 -3.50
C SER A 893 -15.13 -53.58 -2.85
N ALA A 894 -13.81 -53.77 -2.97
CA ALA A 894 -12.82 -52.83 -2.42
C ALA A 894 -12.56 -51.60 -3.34
N SER A 895 -12.74 -51.75 -4.66
CA SER A 895 -12.54 -50.68 -5.65
C SER A 895 -13.71 -49.67 -5.65
N GLN A 896 -14.88 -50.10 -5.18
CA GLN A 896 -16.10 -49.29 -5.11
C GLN A 896 -16.02 -48.17 -4.05
N LEU A 897 -15.19 -48.36 -3.01
CA LEU A 897 -14.99 -47.41 -1.91
C LEU A 897 -14.03 -46.27 -2.28
N VAL A 898 -13.07 -46.54 -3.17
CA VAL A 898 -12.10 -45.55 -3.66
C VAL A 898 -12.72 -44.69 -4.76
N LEU A 899 -13.46 -45.30 -5.68
CA LEU A 899 -14.12 -44.58 -6.76
C LEU A 899 -15.16 -43.59 -6.21
N SER A 900 -15.93 -43.95 -5.18
CA SER A 900 -16.94 -43.06 -4.59
C SER A 900 -16.34 -41.86 -3.84
N ALA A 901 -15.17 -42.04 -3.22
CA ALA A 901 -14.43 -40.95 -2.57
C ALA A 901 -13.85 -39.97 -3.60
N GLU A 902 -13.38 -40.46 -4.76
CA GLU A 902 -12.93 -39.61 -5.87
C GLU A 902 -14.09 -38.86 -6.53
N THR A 903 -15.25 -39.50 -6.74
CA THR A 903 -16.44 -38.80 -7.25
C THR A 903 -16.93 -37.72 -6.28
N PHE A 904 -16.79 -37.96 -4.98
CA PHE A 904 -17.14 -36.98 -3.93
C PHE A 904 -16.25 -35.74 -3.98
N VAL A 905 -14.94 -35.92 -4.09
CA VAL A 905 -13.97 -34.82 -4.26
C VAL A 905 -14.21 -34.07 -5.57
N PHE A 906 -14.51 -34.81 -6.66
CA PHE A 906 -14.77 -34.22 -7.97
C PHE A 906 -16.06 -33.40 -8.02
N LEU A 907 -17.16 -33.88 -7.43
CA LEU A 907 -18.42 -33.13 -7.31
C LEU A 907 -18.28 -31.90 -6.42
N ASN A 908 -17.53 -31.99 -5.31
CA ASN A 908 -17.22 -30.81 -4.50
C ASN A 908 -16.39 -29.77 -5.27
N HIS A 909 -15.43 -30.21 -6.10
CA HIS A 909 -14.68 -29.31 -6.97
C HIS A 909 -15.55 -28.67 -8.06
N CYS A 910 -16.44 -29.43 -8.70
CA CYS A 910 -17.37 -28.89 -9.71
C CYS A 910 -18.41 -27.96 -9.09
N ALA A 911 -18.93 -28.26 -7.91
CA ALA A 911 -19.83 -27.38 -7.17
C ALA A 911 -19.13 -26.08 -6.76
N HIS A 912 -17.88 -26.18 -6.28
CA HIS A 912 -17.08 -25.01 -5.93
C HIS A 912 -16.79 -24.12 -7.15
N ALA A 913 -16.48 -24.71 -8.31
CA ALA A 913 -16.30 -23.99 -9.57
C ALA A 913 -17.61 -23.36 -10.10
N GLY A 914 -18.75 -24.06 -9.96
CA GLY A 914 -20.06 -23.55 -10.35
C GLY A 914 -20.53 -22.37 -9.48
N VAL A 915 -20.22 -22.39 -8.18
CA VAL A 915 -20.54 -21.29 -7.26
C VAL A 915 -19.69 -20.06 -7.51
N VAL A 916 -18.40 -20.23 -7.84
CA VAL A 916 -17.53 -19.12 -8.27
C VAL A 916 -18.08 -18.48 -9.55
N ALA A 917 -18.46 -19.30 -10.53
CA ALA A 917 -19.04 -18.81 -11.79
C ALA A 917 -20.41 -18.12 -11.63
N ILE A 918 -21.25 -18.55 -10.67
CA ILE A 918 -22.54 -17.90 -10.37
C ILE A 918 -22.33 -16.61 -9.56
N SER A 919 -21.31 -16.55 -8.70
CA SER A 919 -20.95 -15.35 -7.93
C SER A 919 -20.33 -14.26 -8.81
N GLU A 920 -19.48 -14.63 -9.79
CA GLU A 920 -18.92 -13.69 -10.78
C GLU A 920 -20.01 -13.11 -11.69
N LYS A 921 -21.02 -13.92 -12.07
CA LYS A 921 -22.13 -13.49 -12.94
C LYS A 921 -23.17 -12.57 -12.28
N LYS A 922 -23.18 -12.44 -10.95
CA LYS A 922 -24.08 -11.52 -10.24
C LYS A 922 -23.42 -10.22 -9.81
N ASN A 923 -22.09 -10.15 -9.88
CA ASN A 923 -21.29 -8.94 -9.61
C ASN A 923 -20.80 -8.25 -10.91
N THR A 924 -21.14 -8.81 -12.07
CA THR A 924 -21.18 -8.13 -13.37
C THR A 924 -22.62 -7.77 -13.69
#